data_AF-A0A5E5Q717-F1
#
_entry.id   AF-A0A5E5Q717-F1
#
_cell.length_a   1.000
_cell.length_b   1.000
_cell.length_c   1.000
_cell.angle_alpha   90.00
_cell.angle_beta   90.00
_cell.angle_gamma   90.00
#
_symmetry.space_group_name_H-M   'P 1'
#
loop_
_entity.id
_entity.type
_entity.pdbx_description
1 polymer ?
#
loop_
_entity_poly.entity_id
_entity_poly.type
_entity_poly.pdbx_seq_one_letter_code
_entity_poly.pdbx_strand_id
1 'polypeptide(L)'
;SGKSQAGKSYVVFGKKDNTNAIELSAIAVGTGGFVINGELADDKSGYSVSNAGDVNGDGLDDLIVGAYLADPSGKLQAGKSYVVFGKKDNTSVIELSAIAAGTGGFVIKGESANDYSGYSVSSAGDVNGDGLDDLIVGAYGANPNGKSHAGKSYVIFGKTDTDAIYLSKLGDESKYTIDYLGDKNANTLTGTTKNEIFVAGAGNDTLIGNGGMDVFNAGVGNDDIVINASNITALEQVGVGNRARVDGGGGIDTLKLQGAGLTLDLTKISDRRIQDIEVIDITGSGNNTLKLNLDDLLHASSSTNVLKVLGNSGDEVIATGFNDSATKKTVDGIAYSIYTHTDANTDSNAEFWIQKGVTLIGAQRGFVINGESAGDNSGYSVSNAGDVNGDGLDDLIVGAGRANLNGKSKAGKSYIVFGKQDADTIELSAIAAGKGGFVINGESAKDYSGHSVSSAGDVNGDGLDDLIVGTREAKSYIVFGKQDTNTIELSIIAVGTSTGGFVISGESMRNHARFSVSSAGDVNGDGLDDLIIGADSAGKSYVVFGKQDSAAIDLSVIVAGKNTIGFVIKGESRHDYSGYSVSSAGDVNGDGLDDLIIGANSANPSGKIKAGKSYVVFGKQGTDPIELSAIVAGTGGFVINGESANDYSGYSVSSAGDVNGDGLDDLIVGAYLAAPSGKSQAGKSYVVFGKKDNTNAIELSAIAAGTGGFVINGESEDDLSGGSVSSAGDVNGDGLDDLIVGAYGANPNGKSHAGKSYVIFGKTDIDAIDLSKLGDESKYTIDYLGDKNANTLTGTTKDEIFVAGAGNDTLIGNGGMDVFNAGV
;
A
#
# COMPACT_ATOMS: atom_id res chain seq x y z
N SER A 1 34.28 5.81 11.09
CA SER A 1 34.98 6.21 12.33
C SER A 1 36.47 6.49 12.18
N GLY A 2 37.24 5.92 11.23
CA GLY A 2 38.69 6.21 11.10
C GLY A 2 39.57 5.72 12.27
N LYS A 3 38.98 5.02 13.24
CA LYS A 3 39.64 4.43 14.41
C LYS A 3 40.12 3.03 14.06
N SER A 4 41.41 2.73 14.27
CA SER A 4 41.95 1.39 14.02
C SER A 4 41.30 0.36 14.94
N GLN A 5 40.80 -0.74 14.37
CA GLN A 5 40.29 -1.92 15.11
C GLN A 5 39.15 -1.65 16.13
N ALA A 6 38.45 -0.52 16.02
CA ALA A 6 37.28 -0.25 16.87
C ALA A 6 36.13 -1.24 16.65
N GLY A 7 36.05 -1.82 15.45
CA GLY A 7 34.99 -2.75 15.05
C GLY A 7 33.79 -2.04 14.41
N LYS A 8 33.04 -2.80 13.62
CA LYS A 8 31.77 -2.40 12.99
C LYS A 8 30.85 -3.60 12.94
N SER A 9 29.57 -3.36 13.20
CA SER A 9 28.49 -4.31 13.00
C SER A 9 27.50 -3.73 11.99
N TYR A 10 26.80 -4.58 11.25
CA TYR A 10 25.82 -4.15 10.25
C TYR A 10 24.48 -4.83 10.54
N VAL A 11 23.42 -4.05 10.47
CA VAL A 11 22.05 -4.55 10.40
C VAL A 11 21.64 -4.48 8.95
N VAL A 12 21.19 -5.61 8.41
CA VAL A 12 20.84 -5.77 7.01
C VAL A 12 19.35 -6.10 6.94
N PHE A 13 18.57 -5.32 6.23
CA PHE A 13 17.14 -5.61 6.05
C PHE A 13 16.96 -6.73 5.04
N GLY A 14 16.02 -7.63 5.32
CA GLY A 14 15.61 -8.67 4.39
C GLY A 14 15.01 -8.06 3.12
N LYS A 15 15.18 -8.75 1.98
CA LYS A 15 14.53 -8.41 0.70
C LYS A 15 13.75 -9.62 0.21
N LYS A 16 12.58 -9.37 -0.41
CA LYS A 16 11.73 -10.40 -1.01
C LYS A 16 12.47 -11.13 -2.15
N ASP A 17 13.27 -10.40 -2.93
CA ASP A 17 14.07 -10.95 -4.04
C ASP A 17 15.56 -10.98 -3.71
N ASN A 18 16.06 -12.14 -3.29
CA ASN A 18 17.45 -12.37 -2.88
C ASN A 18 18.38 -12.85 -4.02
N THR A 19 18.22 -12.30 -5.22
CA THR A 19 19.00 -12.75 -6.40
C THR A 19 20.39 -12.11 -6.50
N ASN A 20 20.66 -11.01 -5.77
CA ASN A 20 21.92 -10.27 -5.79
C ASN A 20 22.62 -10.25 -4.42
N ALA A 21 23.96 -10.21 -4.42
CA ALA A 21 24.76 -10.09 -3.20
C ALA A 21 24.56 -8.73 -2.50
N ILE A 22 24.58 -8.73 -1.17
CA ILE A 22 24.42 -7.52 -0.36
C ILE A 22 25.77 -6.83 -0.15
N GLU A 23 25.88 -5.61 -0.66
CA GLU A 23 27.07 -4.77 -0.51
C GLU A 23 27.02 -4.00 0.82
N LEU A 24 27.88 -4.36 1.78
CA LEU A 24 27.98 -3.66 3.08
C LEU A 24 28.39 -2.19 2.95
N SER A 25 28.96 -1.80 1.81
CA SER A 25 29.27 -0.39 1.50
C SER A 25 27.98 0.43 1.30
N ALA A 26 26.94 -0.15 0.72
CA ALA A 26 25.62 0.46 0.58
C ALA A 26 24.90 0.56 1.94
N ILE A 27 24.99 -0.50 2.76
CA ILE A 27 24.47 -0.48 4.14
C ILE A 27 25.14 0.62 4.97
N ALA A 28 26.45 0.81 4.80
CA ALA A 28 27.20 1.84 5.53
C ALA A 28 26.77 3.28 5.21
N VAL A 29 26.12 3.52 4.07
CA VAL A 29 25.58 4.82 3.66
C VAL A 29 24.06 4.91 3.80
N GLY A 30 23.43 3.92 4.45
CA GLY A 30 22.01 3.94 4.83
C GLY A 30 21.05 3.26 3.85
N THR A 31 21.56 2.55 2.84
CA THR A 31 20.72 1.83 1.87
C THR A 31 20.55 0.37 2.28
N GLY A 32 19.32 -0.08 2.53
CA GLY A 32 19.01 -1.50 2.82
C GLY A 32 19.43 -1.99 4.22
N GLY A 33 19.72 -1.07 5.13
CA GLY A 33 20.15 -1.37 6.50
C GLY A 33 20.92 -0.19 7.12
N PHE A 34 21.60 -0.44 8.24
CA PHE A 34 22.45 0.56 8.91
C PHE A 34 23.69 -0.05 9.55
N VAL A 35 24.66 0.80 9.88
CA VAL A 35 25.94 0.42 10.49
C VAL A 35 26.04 0.90 11.93
N ILE A 36 26.61 0.04 12.79
CA ILE A 36 26.93 0.31 14.19
C ILE A 36 28.46 0.42 14.32
N ASN A 37 28.95 1.61 14.66
CA ASN A 37 30.36 1.92 14.79
C ASN A 37 30.86 1.75 16.23
N GLY A 38 32.03 1.11 16.38
CA GLY A 38 32.68 0.91 17.68
C GLY A 38 33.09 2.19 18.42
N GLU A 39 33.06 2.13 19.76
CA GLU A 39 33.34 3.26 20.65
C GLU A 39 34.80 3.74 20.56
N LEU A 40 35.79 2.90 20.87
CA LEU A 40 37.21 3.25 20.88
C LEU A 40 38.03 2.30 20.00
N ALA A 41 39.25 2.72 19.64
CA ALA A 41 40.20 1.87 18.93
C ALA A 41 40.55 0.63 19.76
N ASP A 42 40.80 -0.49 19.08
CA ASP A 42 41.20 -1.78 19.67
C ASP A 42 40.18 -2.48 20.61
N ASP A 43 38.99 -1.92 20.85
CA ASP A 43 37.93 -2.52 21.67
C ASP A 43 37.36 -3.83 21.10
N LYS A 44 37.57 -4.09 19.79
CA LYS A 44 37.04 -5.27 19.06
C LYS A 44 35.51 -5.41 19.13
N SER A 45 34.78 -4.29 19.05
CA SER A 45 33.33 -4.36 18.96
C SER A 45 32.86 -5.13 17.71
N GLY A 46 31.72 -5.81 17.80
CA GLY A 46 31.17 -6.61 16.70
C GLY A 46 31.84 -7.97 16.51
N TYR A 47 32.72 -8.39 17.43
CA TYR A 47 33.27 -9.76 17.43
C TYR A 47 32.17 -10.81 17.69
N SER A 48 31.20 -10.47 18.53
CA SER A 48 29.98 -11.23 18.76
C SER A 48 28.81 -10.25 18.78
N VAL A 49 27.74 -10.61 18.08
CA VAL A 49 26.48 -9.88 18.00
C VAL A 49 25.32 -10.87 18.09
N SER A 50 24.18 -10.42 18.60
CA SER A 50 22.93 -11.20 18.59
C SER A 50 21.72 -10.29 18.58
N ASN A 51 20.54 -10.84 18.26
CA ASN A 51 19.29 -10.21 18.70
C ASN A 51 19.28 -10.17 20.23
N ALA A 52 18.64 -9.15 20.79
CA ALA A 52 18.42 -9.02 22.22
C ALA A 52 16.96 -9.33 22.60
N GLY A 53 16.02 -9.27 21.64
CA GLY A 53 14.59 -9.22 21.94
C GLY A 53 14.18 -7.80 22.40
N ASP A 54 12.95 -7.60 22.85
CA ASP A 54 12.46 -6.31 23.35
C ASP A 54 12.86 -6.14 24.82
N VAL A 55 14.07 -5.64 25.07
CA VAL A 55 14.60 -5.55 26.43
C VAL A 55 14.09 -4.31 27.18
N ASN A 56 13.38 -3.40 26.49
CA ASN A 56 12.94 -2.12 27.03
C ASN A 56 11.40 -1.94 27.08
N GLY A 57 10.65 -2.84 26.44
CA GLY A 57 9.19 -2.91 26.41
C GLY A 57 8.53 -1.95 25.43
N ASP A 58 9.26 -1.42 24.45
CA ASP A 58 8.72 -0.48 23.46
C ASP A 58 8.04 -1.16 22.27
N GLY A 59 8.14 -2.49 22.19
CA GLY A 59 7.56 -3.34 21.16
C GLY A 59 8.49 -3.61 19.97
N LEU A 60 9.74 -3.15 19.99
CA LEU A 60 10.74 -3.39 18.94
C LEU A 60 11.88 -4.28 19.45
N ASP A 61 12.39 -5.17 18.60
CA ASP A 61 13.57 -5.98 18.97
C ASP A 61 14.82 -5.11 19.05
N ASP A 62 15.57 -5.31 20.13
CA ASP A 62 16.84 -4.68 20.38
C ASP A 62 18.00 -5.58 19.90
N LEU A 63 19.22 -5.02 19.94
CA LEU A 63 20.45 -5.72 19.53
C LEU A 63 21.49 -5.67 20.63
N ILE A 64 22.30 -6.73 20.75
CA ILE A 64 23.46 -6.74 21.65
C ILE A 64 24.78 -6.91 20.87
N VAL A 65 25.76 -6.06 21.16
CA VAL A 65 27.08 -6.02 20.52
C VAL A 65 28.19 -6.14 21.56
N GLY A 66 29.02 -7.18 21.46
CA GLY A 66 30.16 -7.43 22.35
C GLY A 66 31.44 -6.70 21.92
N ALA A 67 32.21 -6.21 22.88
CA ALA A 67 33.52 -5.54 22.73
C ALA A 67 34.49 -6.01 23.83
N TYR A 68 35.02 -7.21 23.67
CA TYR A 68 35.69 -7.96 24.73
C TYR A 68 37.07 -7.44 25.15
N LEU A 69 37.71 -6.58 24.35
CA LEU A 69 38.99 -5.93 24.72
C LEU A 69 38.82 -4.53 25.30
N ALA A 70 37.58 -4.04 25.42
CA ALA A 70 37.34 -2.73 25.98
C ALA A 70 37.78 -2.64 27.46
N ASP A 71 38.20 -1.45 27.86
CA ASP A 71 38.73 -1.15 29.21
C ASP A 71 37.73 -0.34 30.06
N PRO A 72 36.56 -0.89 30.44
CA PRO A 72 35.56 -0.14 31.19
C PRO A 72 36.11 0.29 32.55
N SER A 73 35.91 1.57 32.89
CA SER A 73 36.35 2.14 34.17
C SER A 73 37.86 1.97 34.43
N GLY A 74 38.68 1.90 33.37
CA GLY A 74 40.13 1.74 33.44
C GLY A 74 40.62 0.32 33.76
N LYS A 75 39.74 -0.69 33.72
CA LYS A 75 40.10 -2.09 33.94
C LYS A 75 40.51 -2.74 32.62
N LEU A 76 41.80 -3.06 32.50
CA LEU A 76 42.37 -3.64 31.29
C LEU A 76 41.62 -4.92 30.87
N GLN A 77 41.05 -4.94 29.66
CA GLN A 77 40.39 -6.07 29.02
C GLN A 77 39.30 -6.71 29.89
N ALA A 78 38.61 -5.90 30.71
CA ALA A 78 37.44 -6.38 31.42
C ALA A 78 36.26 -6.61 30.47
N GLY A 79 36.24 -5.90 29.33
CA GLY A 79 35.28 -6.05 28.25
C GLY A 79 33.97 -5.27 28.47
N LYS A 80 33.32 -4.88 27.38
CA LYS A 80 32.00 -4.22 27.36
C LYS A 80 31.03 -4.98 26.46
N SER A 81 29.74 -4.85 26.71
CA SER A 81 28.68 -5.16 25.74
C SER A 81 27.73 -3.97 25.64
N TYR A 82 27.14 -3.74 24.48
CA TYR A 82 26.25 -2.62 24.23
C TYR A 82 24.91 -3.14 23.76
N VAL A 83 23.85 -2.69 24.40
CA VAL A 83 22.47 -2.96 24.01
C VAL A 83 22.00 -1.74 23.24
N VAL A 84 21.57 -1.95 22.01
CA VAL A 84 21.12 -0.92 21.08
C VAL A 84 19.63 -1.09 20.90
N PHE A 85 18.87 -0.06 21.26
CA PHE A 85 17.42 -0.13 21.16
C PHE A 85 16.93 -0.07 19.71
N GLY A 86 15.96 -0.91 19.40
CA GLY A 86 15.25 -0.93 18.12
C GLY A 86 14.54 0.40 17.87
N LYS A 87 14.39 0.77 16.59
CA LYS A 87 13.66 1.98 16.16
C LYS A 87 12.89 1.69 14.88
N LYS A 88 11.90 2.52 14.55
CA LYS A 88 11.17 2.45 13.27
C LYS A 88 11.95 3.11 12.13
N ASP A 89 12.63 4.24 12.42
CA ASP A 89 13.46 4.98 11.46
C ASP A 89 14.91 4.47 11.44
N ASN A 90 15.21 3.50 10.58
CA ASN A 90 16.44 2.71 10.65
C ASN A 90 17.51 3.02 9.58
N THR A 91 17.63 4.26 9.11
CA THR A 91 18.62 4.62 8.05
C THR A 91 19.87 5.32 8.59
N SER A 92 19.89 5.70 9.87
CA SER A 92 20.99 6.47 10.47
C SER A 92 22.07 5.60 11.10
N VAL A 93 23.33 6.04 10.99
CA VAL A 93 24.49 5.40 11.62
C VAL A 93 24.36 5.44 13.16
N ILE A 94 24.62 4.31 13.81
CA ILE A 94 24.65 4.21 15.27
C ILE A 94 26.11 4.24 15.75
N GLU A 95 26.41 5.09 16.72
CA GLU A 95 27.72 5.15 17.36
C GLU A 95 27.63 4.55 18.78
N LEU A 96 28.42 3.51 19.07
CA LEU A 96 28.41 2.88 20.41
C LEU A 96 28.84 3.85 21.52
N SER A 97 29.51 4.96 21.20
CA SER A 97 29.76 6.03 22.16
C SER A 97 28.48 6.75 22.62
N ALA A 98 27.45 6.84 21.77
CA ALA A 98 26.15 7.37 22.15
C ALA A 98 25.42 6.40 23.07
N ILE A 99 25.47 5.10 22.76
CA ILE A 99 24.92 4.02 23.60
C ILE A 99 25.59 4.01 24.98
N ALA A 100 26.92 4.15 25.03
CA ALA A 100 27.68 4.25 26.28
C ALA A 100 27.31 5.48 27.12
N ALA A 101 26.80 6.53 26.47
CA ALA A 101 26.30 7.75 27.11
C ALA A 101 24.80 7.66 27.49
N GLY A 102 24.13 6.54 27.22
CA GLY A 102 22.72 6.30 27.55
C GLY A 102 21.73 6.80 26.50
N THR A 103 22.17 7.11 25.27
CA THR A 103 21.30 7.54 24.17
C THR A 103 21.02 6.37 23.24
N GLY A 104 19.76 5.93 23.15
CA GLY A 104 19.33 4.87 22.23
C GLY A 104 19.74 3.45 22.65
N GLY A 105 20.01 3.25 23.94
CA GLY A 105 20.42 1.96 24.52
C GLY A 105 21.26 2.15 25.78
N PHE A 106 21.90 1.08 26.25
CA PHE A 106 22.77 1.11 27.43
C PHE A 106 24.01 0.21 27.28
N VAL A 107 25.01 0.42 28.15
CA VAL A 107 26.27 -0.35 28.16
C VAL A 107 26.40 -1.24 29.39
N ILE A 108 26.84 -2.48 29.17
CA ILE A 108 27.18 -3.47 30.19
C ILE A 108 28.70 -3.49 30.35
N LYS A 109 29.19 -3.23 31.57
CA LYS A 109 30.62 -3.07 31.89
C LYS A 109 31.15 -4.29 32.64
N GLY A 110 32.23 -4.87 32.12
CA GLY A 110 32.96 -6.00 32.70
C GLY A 110 33.41 -5.82 34.14
N GLU A 111 33.48 -6.94 34.87
CA GLU A 111 33.75 -6.95 36.32
C GLU A 111 35.23 -6.70 36.65
N SER A 112 36.14 -7.56 36.19
CA SER A 112 37.57 -7.52 36.54
C SER A 112 38.47 -7.49 35.31
N ALA A 113 39.72 -7.05 35.49
CA ALA A 113 40.69 -7.01 34.41
C ALA A 113 40.98 -8.42 33.87
N ASN A 114 41.06 -8.55 32.55
CA ASN A 114 41.24 -9.81 31.81
C ASN A 114 40.07 -10.81 31.93
N ASP A 115 38.87 -10.35 32.29
CA ASP A 115 37.68 -11.21 32.27
C ASP A 115 37.14 -11.43 30.84
N TYR A 116 37.44 -10.52 29.92
CA TYR A 116 37.00 -10.55 28.51
C TYR A 116 35.47 -10.65 28.37
N SER A 117 34.70 -9.90 29.16
CA SER A 117 33.25 -9.86 29.07
C SER A 117 32.78 -9.32 27.70
N GLY A 118 31.74 -9.91 27.13
CA GLY A 118 31.26 -9.56 25.78
C GLY A 118 32.05 -10.26 24.66
N TYR A 119 32.84 -11.28 25.00
CA TYR A 119 33.44 -12.18 24.00
C TYR A 119 32.36 -12.98 23.26
N SER A 120 31.29 -13.35 23.97
CA SER A 120 30.08 -13.92 23.42
C SER A 120 28.87 -13.29 24.10
N VAL A 121 27.88 -12.90 23.31
CA VAL A 121 26.62 -12.29 23.75
C VAL A 121 25.44 -12.97 23.05
N SER A 122 24.29 -13.05 23.71
CA SER A 122 23.03 -13.52 23.13
C SER A 122 21.83 -12.92 23.88
N SER A 123 20.65 -12.89 23.25
CA SER A 123 19.39 -12.87 24.01
C SER A 123 19.30 -14.13 24.87
N ALA A 124 18.65 -13.99 26.03
CA ALA A 124 18.25 -15.08 26.91
C ALA A 124 16.72 -15.33 26.84
N GLY A 125 15.97 -14.50 26.11
CA GLY A 125 14.52 -14.36 26.26
C GLY A 125 14.15 -13.81 27.63
N ASP A 126 12.86 -13.68 27.95
CA ASP A 126 12.39 -13.32 29.29
C ASP A 126 12.55 -14.49 30.27
N VAL A 127 13.67 -14.56 31.01
CA VAL A 127 13.93 -15.66 31.94
C VAL A 127 13.41 -15.40 33.35
N ASN A 128 13.00 -14.17 33.66
CA ASN A 128 12.47 -13.79 34.96
C ASN A 128 10.93 -13.62 34.97
N GLY A 129 10.30 -13.64 33.80
CA GLY A 129 8.86 -13.51 33.57
C GLY A 129 8.34 -12.08 33.71
N ASP A 130 9.18 -11.05 33.66
CA ASP A 130 8.77 -9.65 33.88
C ASP A 130 8.23 -8.93 32.63
N GLY A 131 8.17 -9.65 31.51
CA GLY A 131 7.66 -9.19 30.23
C GLY A 131 8.70 -8.49 29.36
N LEU A 132 9.94 -8.33 29.82
CA LEU A 132 11.06 -7.81 29.04
C LEU A 132 12.02 -8.94 28.67
N ASP A 133 12.57 -8.91 27.46
CA ASP A 133 13.60 -9.89 27.10
C ASP A 133 14.90 -9.64 27.88
N ASP A 134 15.54 -10.73 28.32
CA ASP A 134 16.78 -10.71 29.05
C ASP A 134 17.98 -11.04 28.15
N LEU A 135 19.17 -10.80 28.67
CA LEU A 135 20.43 -10.93 27.95
C LEU A 135 21.35 -11.91 28.66
N ILE A 136 22.20 -12.61 27.90
CA ILE A 136 23.31 -13.39 28.45
C ILE A 136 24.65 -12.94 27.89
N VAL A 137 25.62 -12.71 28.78
CA VAL A 137 26.96 -12.22 28.45
C VAL A 137 28.02 -13.14 29.05
N GLY A 138 28.93 -13.64 28.22
CA GLY A 138 30.05 -14.48 28.62
C GLY A 138 31.32 -13.69 28.95
N ALA A 139 32.01 -14.09 30.02
CA ALA A 139 33.32 -13.61 30.43
C ALA A 139 34.25 -14.81 30.75
N TYR A 140 34.85 -15.37 29.71
CA TYR A 140 35.59 -16.64 29.82
C TYR A 140 36.88 -16.54 30.65
N GLY A 141 37.48 -15.35 30.73
CA GLY A 141 38.71 -15.11 31.50
C GLY A 141 38.46 -14.92 33.00
N ALA A 142 37.20 -14.85 33.42
CA ALA A 142 36.85 -14.59 34.80
C ALA A 142 37.31 -15.69 35.76
N ASN A 143 37.63 -15.28 36.99
CA ASN A 143 38.22 -16.13 38.03
C ASN A 143 37.28 -16.32 39.25
N PRO A 144 36.07 -16.90 39.10
CA PRO A 144 35.13 -17.04 40.20
C PRO A 144 35.72 -17.88 41.33
N ASN A 145 35.53 -17.44 42.58
CA ASN A 145 36.03 -18.11 43.78
C ASN A 145 37.55 -18.36 43.74
N GLY A 146 38.31 -17.49 43.06
CA GLY A 146 39.77 -17.58 42.91
C GLY A 146 40.23 -18.70 41.96
N LYS A 147 39.33 -19.34 41.21
CA LYS A 147 39.68 -20.38 40.25
C LYS A 147 40.08 -19.76 38.91
N SER A 148 41.35 -19.88 38.56
CA SER A 148 41.90 -19.31 37.31
C SER A 148 41.14 -19.82 36.07
N HIS A 149 40.65 -18.89 35.23
CA HIS A 149 39.96 -19.12 33.96
C HIS A 149 38.79 -20.10 34.04
N ALA A 150 38.09 -20.15 35.19
CA ALA A 150 36.87 -20.95 35.30
C ALA A 150 35.69 -20.32 34.53
N GLY A 151 35.78 -19.03 34.20
CA GLY A 151 34.78 -18.29 33.43
C GLY A 151 33.56 -17.91 34.27
N LYS A 152 32.85 -16.87 33.83
CA LYS A 152 31.52 -16.49 34.34
C LYS A 152 30.59 -16.24 33.16
N SER A 153 29.32 -16.58 33.34
CA SER A 153 28.21 -16.17 32.47
C SER A 153 27.25 -15.35 33.31
N TYR A 154 26.78 -14.24 32.77
CA TYR A 154 25.87 -13.32 33.45
C TYR A 154 24.56 -13.30 32.67
N VAL A 155 23.46 -13.50 33.39
CA VAL A 155 22.13 -13.13 32.91
C VAL A 155 21.86 -11.70 33.37
N ILE A 156 21.41 -10.85 32.46
CA ILE A 156 21.14 -9.44 32.69
C ILE A 156 19.68 -9.23 32.34
N PHE A 157 18.90 -8.82 33.34
CA PHE A 157 17.48 -8.61 33.11
C PHE A 157 17.20 -7.36 32.29
N GLY A 158 16.16 -7.45 31.45
CA GLY A 158 15.61 -6.34 30.67
C GLY A 158 15.27 -5.14 31.56
N LYS A 159 15.36 -3.93 30.99
CA LYS A 159 15.10 -2.69 31.72
C LYS A 159 14.80 -1.51 30.81
N THR A 160 13.99 -0.61 31.33
CA THR A 160 13.41 0.52 30.59
C THR A 160 14.27 1.80 30.61
N ASP A 161 15.10 2.00 31.65
CA ASP A 161 16.02 3.14 31.69
C ASP A 161 17.31 2.84 30.89
N THR A 162 18.19 3.82 30.72
CA THR A 162 19.43 3.67 29.93
C THR A 162 20.70 3.66 30.79
N ASP A 163 20.57 3.50 32.11
CA ASP A 163 21.72 3.48 33.01
C ASP A 163 22.63 2.29 32.73
N ALA A 164 23.95 2.54 32.83
CA ALA A 164 24.96 1.52 32.60
C ALA A 164 24.93 0.41 33.66
N ILE A 165 25.00 -0.84 33.20
CA ILE A 165 25.06 -2.02 34.06
C ILE A 165 26.52 -2.33 34.37
N TYR A 166 26.80 -2.62 35.64
CA TYR A 166 28.11 -3.06 36.10
C TYR A 166 28.00 -4.51 36.53
N LEU A 167 28.68 -5.44 35.85
CA LEU A 167 28.60 -6.88 36.17
C LEU A 167 29.06 -7.17 37.61
N SER A 168 29.90 -6.32 38.18
CA SER A 168 30.33 -6.37 39.58
C SER A 168 29.22 -6.09 40.60
N LYS A 169 28.05 -5.61 40.16
CA LYS A 169 26.90 -5.23 41.01
C LYS A 169 25.68 -6.13 40.77
N LEU A 170 25.79 -7.14 39.91
CA LEU A 170 24.69 -8.07 39.71
C LEU A 170 24.49 -8.92 40.97
N GLY A 171 23.23 -9.03 41.42
CA GLY A 171 22.84 -9.71 42.66
C GLY A 171 22.24 -8.79 43.73
N ASP A 172 22.25 -7.46 43.51
CA ASP A 172 21.53 -6.49 44.34
C ASP A 172 20.08 -6.33 43.81
N GLU A 173 19.09 -6.67 44.63
CA GLU A 173 17.62 -6.50 44.49
C GLU A 173 17.03 -6.38 43.05
N SER A 174 16.34 -7.42 42.56
CA SER A 174 15.55 -7.32 41.32
C SER A 174 14.38 -6.34 41.52
N LYS A 175 14.18 -5.43 40.56
CA LYS A 175 13.11 -4.42 40.61
C LYS A 175 11.71 -5.03 40.48
N TYR A 176 11.63 -6.21 39.86
CA TYR A 176 10.39 -6.94 39.61
C TYR A 176 10.52 -8.33 40.24
N THR A 177 9.50 -8.71 41.00
CA THR A 177 9.34 -10.03 41.61
C THR A 177 8.05 -10.61 41.09
N ILE A 178 8.03 -11.89 40.71
CA ILE A 178 6.81 -12.60 40.32
C ILE A 178 5.77 -12.47 41.45
N ASP A 179 4.63 -11.85 41.15
CA ASP A 179 3.56 -11.63 42.13
C ASP A 179 2.77 -12.92 42.37
N TYR A 180 2.49 -13.65 41.28
CA TYR A 180 1.77 -14.90 41.29
C TYR A 180 2.57 -15.99 40.58
N LEU A 181 3.11 -16.93 41.35
CA LEU A 181 3.81 -18.10 40.86
C LEU A 181 2.96 -19.35 41.09
N GLY A 182 2.63 -20.05 40.01
CA GLY A 182 1.94 -21.33 40.05
C GLY A 182 2.88 -22.52 40.19
N ASP A 183 2.36 -23.73 39.98
CA ASP A 183 3.08 -24.98 40.05
C ASP A 183 2.90 -25.85 38.80
N LYS A 184 2.74 -27.16 38.95
CA LYS A 184 2.62 -28.11 37.82
C LYS A 184 1.21 -28.68 37.70
N ASN A 185 0.27 -28.12 38.46
CA ASN A 185 -1.12 -28.52 38.52
C ASN A 185 -1.97 -27.32 38.10
N ALA A 186 -3.20 -27.56 37.67
CA ALA A 186 -4.17 -26.50 37.37
C ALA A 186 -4.32 -25.51 38.54
N ASN A 187 -4.00 -24.25 38.28
CA ASN A 187 -4.01 -23.16 39.23
C ASN A 187 -5.06 -22.12 38.83
N THR A 188 -5.54 -21.37 39.83
CA THR A 188 -6.33 -20.17 39.58
C THR A 188 -5.64 -19.02 40.28
N LEU A 189 -5.03 -18.13 39.51
CA LEU A 189 -4.27 -16.98 39.96
C LEU A 189 -5.10 -15.73 39.71
N THR A 190 -5.37 -14.94 40.74
CA THR A 190 -6.26 -13.78 40.64
C THR A 190 -5.57 -12.53 41.16
N GLY A 191 -5.30 -11.60 40.25
CA GLY A 191 -4.67 -10.30 40.50
C GLY A 191 -5.61 -9.24 41.05
N THR A 192 -5.07 -8.04 41.16
CA THR A 192 -5.74 -6.85 41.66
C THR A 192 -5.89 -5.79 40.54
N THR A 193 -5.87 -4.51 40.88
CA THR A 193 -5.87 -3.43 39.88
C THR A 193 -4.49 -2.79 39.75
N LYS A 194 -3.46 -3.44 40.27
CA LYS A 194 -2.07 -2.96 40.20
C LYS A 194 -1.47 -3.52 38.90
N ASN A 195 -0.16 -3.47 38.78
CA ASN A 195 0.52 -4.10 37.66
C ASN A 195 1.25 -5.31 38.22
N GLU A 196 0.81 -6.51 37.88
CA GLU A 196 1.33 -7.76 38.43
C GLU A 196 1.99 -8.66 37.38
N ILE A 197 2.84 -9.56 37.86
CA ILE A 197 3.47 -10.61 37.07
C ILE A 197 2.91 -11.97 37.47
N PHE A 198 2.35 -12.68 36.50
CA PHE A 198 1.84 -14.04 36.64
C PHE A 198 2.72 -15.01 35.87
N VAL A 199 3.18 -16.06 36.55
CA VAL A 199 3.89 -17.21 35.96
C VAL A 199 3.21 -18.47 36.47
N ALA A 200 2.30 -19.06 35.70
CA ALA A 200 1.45 -20.15 36.19
C ALA A 200 2.13 -21.52 36.11
N GLY A 201 2.92 -21.78 35.08
CA GLY A 201 3.83 -22.91 35.04
C GLY A 201 3.32 -24.03 34.15
N ALA A 202 2.88 -25.15 34.72
CA ALA A 202 2.31 -26.24 33.93
C ALA A 202 0.96 -26.70 34.49
N GLY A 203 0.10 -27.24 33.62
CA GLY A 203 -1.27 -27.56 33.96
C GLY A 203 -2.22 -26.58 33.31
N ASN A 204 -3.53 -26.86 33.35
CA ASN A 204 -4.54 -25.98 32.75
C ASN A 204 -4.90 -24.89 33.75
N ASP A 205 -4.30 -23.73 33.60
CA ASP A 205 -4.32 -22.64 34.55
C ASP A 205 -5.37 -21.59 34.18
N THR A 206 -5.81 -20.80 35.17
CA THR A 206 -6.68 -19.65 34.98
C THR A 206 -6.05 -18.43 35.60
N LEU A 207 -5.68 -17.45 34.78
CA LEU A 207 -5.01 -16.22 35.21
C LEU A 207 -5.99 -15.05 35.04
N ILE A 208 -6.32 -14.34 36.12
CA ILE A 208 -7.32 -13.26 36.12
C ILE A 208 -6.64 -11.96 36.51
N GLY A 209 -6.53 -11.01 35.56
CA GLY A 209 -5.85 -9.73 35.77
C GLY A 209 -6.53 -8.83 36.78
N ASN A 210 -7.82 -8.55 36.58
CA ASN A 210 -8.62 -7.52 37.26
C ASN A 210 -8.16 -6.06 37.03
N GLY A 211 -7.11 -5.80 36.25
CA GLY A 211 -6.76 -4.50 35.68
C GLY A 211 -5.27 -4.16 35.81
N GLY A 212 -4.86 -3.02 35.26
CA GLY A 212 -3.46 -2.57 35.23
C GLY A 212 -2.60 -3.19 34.12
N MET A 213 -1.29 -2.90 34.15
CA MET A 213 -0.28 -3.39 33.19
C MET A 213 0.27 -4.75 33.66
N ASP A 214 -0.52 -5.79 33.47
CA ASP A 214 -0.19 -7.15 33.87
C ASP A 214 0.65 -7.89 32.83
N VAL A 215 1.52 -8.78 33.30
CA VAL A 215 2.27 -9.75 32.50
C VAL A 215 1.70 -11.13 32.81
N PHE A 216 1.12 -11.79 31.80
CA PHE A 216 0.65 -13.17 31.91
C PHE A 216 1.58 -14.10 31.17
N ASN A 217 2.20 -15.04 31.89
CA ASN A 217 2.88 -16.21 31.35
C ASN A 217 2.16 -17.45 31.89
N ALA A 218 1.31 -18.04 31.07
CA ALA A 218 0.48 -19.17 31.50
C ALA A 218 1.28 -20.48 31.51
N GLY A 219 2.06 -20.74 30.47
CA GLY A 219 3.08 -21.79 30.46
C GLY A 219 2.61 -23.00 29.65
N VAL A 220 2.78 -24.23 30.14
CA VAL A 220 2.36 -25.43 29.37
C VAL A 220 1.03 -25.95 29.91
N GLY A 221 -0.01 -25.91 29.08
CA GLY A 221 -1.37 -26.17 29.52
C GLY A 221 -2.39 -25.77 28.47
N ASN A 222 -3.66 -26.02 28.73
CA ASN A 222 -4.71 -25.27 28.04
C ASN A 222 -5.23 -24.25 29.03
N ASP A 223 -4.82 -23.00 28.87
CA ASP A 223 -4.93 -21.98 29.90
C ASP A 223 -6.00 -20.93 29.56
N ASP A 224 -6.63 -20.38 30.60
CA ASP A 224 -7.63 -19.31 30.50
C ASP A 224 -7.04 -18.00 31.06
N ILE A 225 -6.75 -17.02 30.20
CA ILE A 225 -6.25 -15.70 30.58
C ILE A 225 -7.40 -14.69 30.50
N VAL A 226 -7.79 -14.11 31.63
CA VAL A 226 -8.97 -13.24 31.76
C VAL A 226 -8.56 -11.78 31.94
N ILE A 227 -8.90 -10.95 30.95
CA ILE A 227 -8.56 -9.52 30.89
C ILE A 227 -9.82 -8.63 30.88
N ASN A 228 -9.71 -7.43 31.45
CA ASN A 228 -10.79 -6.42 31.42
C ASN A 228 -10.37 -5.15 30.65
N ALA A 229 -11.25 -4.13 30.64
CA ALA A 229 -11.00 -2.86 29.96
C ALA A 229 -9.64 -2.22 30.30
N SER A 230 -9.21 -2.28 31.57
CA SER A 230 -7.94 -1.70 32.00
C SER A 230 -6.73 -2.47 31.46
N ASN A 231 -6.82 -3.79 31.37
CA ASN A 231 -5.77 -4.60 30.77
C ASN A 231 -5.68 -4.37 29.25
N ILE A 232 -6.82 -4.24 28.57
CA ILE A 232 -6.85 -3.90 27.13
C ILE A 232 -6.16 -2.56 26.87
N THR A 233 -6.51 -1.51 27.63
CA THR A 233 -5.85 -0.20 27.50
C THR A 233 -4.34 -0.28 27.76
N ALA A 234 -3.91 -1.16 28.67
CA ALA A 234 -2.49 -1.40 28.91
C ALA A 234 -1.81 -2.10 27.72
N LEU A 235 -2.45 -3.08 27.08
CA LEU A 235 -1.91 -3.76 25.90
C LEU A 235 -1.81 -2.83 24.67
N GLU A 236 -2.75 -1.89 24.50
CA GLU A 236 -2.74 -0.89 23.42
C GLU A 236 -1.70 0.22 23.62
N GLN A 237 -1.15 0.37 24.82
CA GLN A 237 -0.20 1.45 25.10
C GLN A 237 1.13 1.22 24.36
N VAL A 238 1.61 2.25 23.66
CA VAL A 238 2.90 2.20 22.94
C VAL A 238 3.96 3.05 23.65
N GLY A 239 5.22 2.65 23.55
CA GLY A 239 6.38 3.38 24.07
C GLY A 239 7.02 2.76 25.32
N VAL A 240 8.17 3.34 25.70
CA VAL A 240 9.09 2.80 26.71
C VAL A 240 8.40 2.50 28.04
N GLY A 241 8.63 1.29 28.56
CA GLY A 241 8.18 0.87 29.88
C GLY A 241 6.78 0.30 29.97
N ASN A 242 6.12 0.04 28.84
CA ASN A 242 4.92 -0.78 28.83
C ASN A 242 5.29 -2.27 28.79
N ARG A 243 4.99 -2.98 29.89
CA ARG A 243 5.21 -4.41 30.04
C ARG A 243 3.96 -5.27 29.85
N ALA A 244 2.81 -4.67 29.55
CA ALA A 244 1.58 -5.43 29.41
C ALA A 244 1.74 -6.51 28.33
N ARG A 245 1.52 -7.76 28.71
CA ARG A 245 1.76 -8.94 27.87
C ARG A 245 0.83 -10.09 28.24
N VAL A 246 0.43 -10.83 27.22
CA VAL A 246 -0.33 -12.08 27.29
C VAL A 246 0.46 -13.13 26.51
N ASP A 247 0.88 -14.17 27.21
CA ASP A 247 1.58 -15.32 26.67
C ASP A 247 0.89 -16.59 27.17
N GLY A 248 0.20 -17.30 26.27
CA GLY A 248 -0.44 -18.58 26.59
C GLY A 248 0.58 -19.71 26.73
N GLY A 249 1.64 -19.69 25.93
CA GLY A 249 2.68 -20.70 25.93
C GLY A 249 2.29 -21.97 25.15
N GLY A 250 2.43 -23.13 25.78
CA GLY A 250 2.30 -24.41 25.11
C GLY A 250 0.96 -25.10 25.36
N GLY A 251 0.05 -25.03 24.40
CA GLY A 251 -1.15 -25.87 24.36
C GLY A 251 -2.26 -25.26 23.52
N ILE A 252 -3.48 -25.19 24.06
CA ILE A 252 -4.59 -24.46 23.44
C ILE A 252 -5.09 -23.45 24.45
N ASP A 253 -4.71 -22.21 24.24
CA ASP A 253 -4.85 -21.15 25.23
C ASP A 253 -5.93 -20.15 24.82
N THR A 254 -6.65 -19.65 25.84
CA THR A 254 -7.85 -18.83 25.68
C THR A 254 -7.65 -17.46 26.31
N LEU A 255 -7.65 -16.41 25.49
CA LEU A 255 -7.74 -15.02 25.95
C LEU A 255 -9.21 -14.61 26.07
N LYS A 256 -9.67 -14.37 27.30
CA LYS A 256 -11.07 -14.13 27.64
C LYS A 256 -11.32 -12.70 28.10
N LEU A 257 -12.34 -12.06 27.53
CA LEU A 257 -12.80 -10.73 27.94
C LEU A 257 -13.77 -10.79 29.12
N GLN A 258 -13.50 -9.98 30.15
CA GLN A 258 -14.38 -9.78 31.30
C GLN A 258 -14.92 -8.34 31.30
N GLY A 259 -16.12 -8.14 30.77
CA GLY A 259 -16.82 -6.86 30.80
C GLY A 259 -17.87 -6.69 29.70
N ALA A 260 -18.43 -5.49 29.60
CA ALA A 260 -19.47 -5.10 28.64
C ALA A 260 -18.93 -4.00 27.72
N GLY A 261 -19.27 -4.04 26.42
CA GLY A 261 -18.91 -2.97 25.48
C GLY A 261 -17.41 -2.84 25.28
N LEU A 262 -16.66 -3.93 25.48
CA LEU A 262 -15.22 -3.95 25.31
C LEU A 262 -14.89 -4.11 23.83
N THR A 263 -13.81 -3.45 23.39
CA THR A 263 -13.23 -3.67 22.07
C THR A 263 -11.79 -4.12 22.27
N LEU A 264 -11.48 -5.33 21.82
CA LEU A 264 -10.11 -5.82 21.68
C LEU A 264 -9.71 -5.57 20.23
N ASP A 265 -8.95 -4.50 19.98
CA ASP A 265 -8.47 -4.13 18.65
C ASP A 265 -7.01 -4.58 18.50
N LEU A 266 -6.80 -5.78 17.96
CA LEU A 266 -5.46 -6.34 17.76
C LEU A 266 -4.61 -5.46 16.84
N THR A 267 -5.23 -4.74 15.89
CA THR A 267 -4.54 -3.80 14.99
C THR A 267 -3.87 -2.63 15.70
N LYS A 268 -4.18 -2.39 16.98
CA LYS A 268 -3.55 -1.37 17.84
C LYS A 268 -2.53 -1.93 18.82
N ILE A 269 -2.45 -3.25 18.94
CA ILE A 269 -1.58 -3.96 19.86
C ILE A 269 -0.37 -4.43 19.06
N SER A 270 0.84 -4.25 19.57
CA SER A 270 2.03 -4.79 18.90
C SER A 270 1.96 -6.32 18.85
N ASP A 271 2.33 -6.92 17.71
CA ASP A 271 2.25 -8.35 17.37
C ASP A 271 2.88 -9.33 18.38
N ARG A 272 3.61 -8.82 19.38
CA ARG A 272 4.28 -9.63 20.42
C ARG A 272 3.70 -9.49 21.82
N ARG A 273 2.74 -8.56 22.01
CA ARG A 273 2.10 -8.37 23.31
C ARG A 273 1.03 -9.42 23.58
N ILE A 274 0.51 -10.06 22.55
CA ILE A 274 -0.38 -11.22 22.65
C ILE A 274 0.24 -12.30 21.77
N GLN A 275 0.65 -13.40 22.37
CA GLN A 275 1.24 -14.52 21.66
C GLN A 275 0.76 -15.85 22.25
N ASP A 276 0.87 -16.90 21.46
CA ASP A 276 0.48 -18.26 21.82
C ASP A 276 -0.95 -18.32 22.37
N ILE A 277 -1.88 -17.71 21.63
CA ILE A 277 -3.33 -17.72 21.88
C ILE A 277 -4.06 -18.29 20.66
N GLU A 278 -4.72 -19.43 20.82
CA GLU A 278 -5.50 -20.08 19.78
C GLU A 278 -7.00 -19.74 19.86
N VAL A 279 -7.47 -19.27 21.02
CA VAL A 279 -8.88 -18.95 21.26
C VAL A 279 -9.02 -17.56 21.87
N ILE A 280 -9.87 -16.73 21.27
CA ILE A 280 -10.31 -15.47 21.87
C ILE A 280 -11.78 -15.60 22.26
N ASP A 281 -12.07 -15.50 23.54
CA ASP A 281 -13.41 -15.53 24.09
C ASP A 281 -13.91 -14.12 24.41
N ILE A 282 -14.74 -13.57 23.52
CA ILE A 282 -15.35 -12.25 23.66
C ILE A 282 -16.74 -12.30 24.34
N THR A 283 -17.18 -13.45 24.86
CA THR A 283 -18.53 -13.60 25.41
C THR A 283 -18.86 -12.60 26.52
N GLY A 284 -17.90 -12.29 27.40
CA GLY A 284 -17.99 -11.26 28.44
C GLY A 284 -19.35 -11.11 29.14
N SER A 285 -19.65 -9.91 29.62
CA SER A 285 -20.95 -9.52 30.14
C SER A 285 -21.57 -8.46 29.21
N GLY A 286 -22.21 -8.85 28.11
CA GLY A 286 -22.80 -7.92 27.14
C GLY A 286 -22.11 -8.03 25.79
N ASN A 287 -22.31 -7.02 24.93
CA ASN A 287 -21.78 -7.03 23.56
C ASN A 287 -20.33 -6.55 23.56
N ASN A 288 -19.41 -7.34 23.02
CA ASN A 288 -18.00 -6.99 22.85
C ASN A 288 -17.58 -7.15 21.39
N THR A 289 -16.47 -6.51 21.04
CA THR A 289 -15.95 -6.49 19.67
C THR A 289 -14.51 -6.99 19.65
N LEU A 290 -14.20 -7.90 18.71
CA LEU A 290 -12.83 -8.23 18.32
C LEU A 290 -12.55 -7.61 16.96
N LYS A 291 -11.41 -6.91 16.80
CA LYS A 291 -10.95 -6.39 15.51
C LYS A 291 -9.54 -6.89 15.21
N LEU A 292 -9.32 -7.38 13.98
CA LEU A 292 -8.04 -7.95 13.55
C LEU A 292 -7.85 -7.93 12.03
N ASN A 293 -6.62 -8.12 11.57
CA ASN A 293 -6.21 -8.37 10.19
C ASN A 293 -5.53 -9.77 10.04
N LEU A 294 -4.93 -10.06 8.88
CA LEU A 294 -4.21 -11.33 8.65
C LEU A 294 -2.96 -11.48 9.52
N ASP A 295 -2.14 -10.44 9.62
CA ASP A 295 -0.90 -10.46 10.39
C ASP A 295 -1.19 -10.72 11.87
N ASP A 296 -2.22 -10.07 12.42
CA ASP A 296 -2.67 -10.29 13.79
C ASP A 296 -3.02 -11.76 14.06
N LEU A 297 -3.67 -12.43 13.09
CA LEU A 297 -4.02 -13.86 13.21
C LEU A 297 -2.77 -14.75 13.15
N LEU A 298 -1.84 -14.45 12.24
CA LEU A 298 -0.61 -15.21 12.07
C LEU A 298 0.36 -15.05 13.25
N HIS A 299 0.32 -13.89 13.93
CA HIS A 299 1.13 -13.62 15.11
C HIS A 299 0.47 -14.09 16.42
N ALA A 300 -0.85 -14.33 16.43
CA ALA A 300 -1.56 -14.75 17.63
C ALA A 300 -1.04 -16.08 18.20
N SER A 301 -0.58 -17.02 17.37
CA SER A 301 -0.06 -18.32 17.82
C SER A 301 1.16 -18.75 17.04
N SER A 302 2.20 -19.23 17.75
CA SER A 302 3.37 -19.83 17.11
C SER A 302 3.16 -21.27 16.64
N SER A 303 2.06 -21.91 17.06
CA SER A 303 1.80 -23.33 16.84
C SER A 303 0.80 -23.61 15.72
N THR A 304 -0.04 -22.63 15.37
CA THR A 304 -1.10 -22.78 14.37
C THR A 304 -1.50 -21.47 13.72
N ASN A 305 -1.88 -21.52 12.44
CA ASN A 305 -2.51 -20.41 11.73
C ASN A 305 -4.05 -20.47 11.86
N VAL A 306 -4.55 -20.99 12.99
CA VAL A 306 -5.99 -21.14 13.25
C VAL A 306 -6.37 -20.39 14.51
N LEU A 307 -7.11 -19.30 14.35
CA LEU A 307 -7.66 -18.54 15.47
C LEU A 307 -9.16 -18.78 15.60
N LYS A 308 -9.60 -19.18 16.81
CA LYS A 308 -11.01 -19.42 17.13
C LYS A 308 -11.58 -18.29 17.96
N VAL A 309 -12.80 -17.86 17.64
CA VAL A 309 -13.52 -16.83 18.40
C VAL A 309 -14.77 -17.42 19.02
N LEU A 310 -14.87 -17.31 20.34
CA LEU A 310 -16.06 -17.60 21.11
C LEU A 310 -16.81 -16.30 21.40
N GLY A 311 -18.12 -16.32 21.27
CA GLY A 311 -18.97 -15.15 21.50
C GLY A 311 -20.44 -15.53 21.54
N ASN A 312 -21.27 -14.58 21.96
CA ASN A 312 -22.71 -14.71 22.08
C ASN A 312 -23.45 -13.71 21.18
N SER A 313 -24.78 -13.71 21.28
CA SER A 313 -25.63 -12.83 20.47
C SER A 313 -25.42 -11.36 20.85
N GLY A 314 -24.88 -10.58 19.92
CA GLY A 314 -24.59 -9.16 20.12
C GLY A 314 -23.10 -8.85 20.06
N ASP A 315 -22.25 -9.88 20.15
CA ASP A 315 -20.81 -9.75 19.92
C ASP A 315 -20.51 -9.62 18.42
N GLU A 316 -19.46 -8.86 18.13
CA GLU A 316 -19.04 -8.51 16.78
C GLU A 316 -17.57 -8.86 16.55
N VAL A 317 -17.27 -9.31 15.34
CA VAL A 317 -15.91 -9.47 14.84
C VAL A 317 -15.77 -8.58 13.61
N ILE A 318 -14.74 -7.76 13.57
CA ILE A 318 -14.37 -6.92 12.44
C ILE A 318 -13.06 -7.46 11.88
N ALA A 319 -13.10 -8.04 10.68
CA ALA A 319 -11.92 -8.60 10.03
C ALA A 319 -11.85 -8.20 8.56
N THR A 320 -10.65 -7.86 8.09
CA THR A 320 -10.35 -7.50 6.68
C THR A 320 -9.81 -8.70 5.92
N GLY A 321 -10.23 -8.88 4.66
CA GLY A 321 -9.64 -9.86 3.74
C GLY A 321 -9.98 -11.35 3.96
N PHE A 322 -10.73 -11.67 5.01
CA PHE A 322 -11.23 -13.03 5.26
C PHE A 322 -12.54 -13.33 4.53
N ASN A 323 -12.52 -14.33 3.64
CA ASN A 323 -13.66 -14.78 2.85
C ASN A 323 -14.35 -15.98 3.51
N ASP A 324 -15.70 -16.06 3.47
CA ASP A 324 -16.43 -17.24 3.97
C ASP A 324 -16.08 -18.46 3.10
N SER A 325 -15.47 -19.46 3.71
CA SER A 325 -15.13 -20.72 3.01
C SER A 325 -16.35 -21.60 2.72
N ALA A 326 -17.55 -21.18 3.14
CA ALA A 326 -18.78 -21.96 3.26
C ALA A 326 -18.67 -23.19 4.16
N THR A 327 -17.50 -23.47 4.72
CA THR A 327 -17.23 -24.61 5.59
C THR A 327 -17.67 -24.30 7.01
N LYS A 328 -18.41 -25.24 7.61
CA LYS A 328 -18.83 -25.18 9.01
C LYS A 328 -18.23 -26.39 9.74
N LYS A 329 -17.56 -26.17 10.86
CA LYS A 329 -17.00 -27.22 11.73
C LYS A 329 -17.71 -27.18 13.09
N THR A 330 -17.78 -28.33 13.77
CA THR A 330 -18.22 -28.38 15.18
C THR A 330 -17.13 -29.08 15.99
N VAL A 331 -16.58 -28.37 16.97
CA VAL A 331 -15.53 -28.86 17.86
C VAL A 331 -16.01 -28.63 19.29
N ASP A 332 -15.93 -29.68 20.12
CA ASP A 332 -16.35 -29.67 21.52
C ASP A 332 -17.78 -29.14 21.76
N GLY A 333 -18.68 -29.41 20.81
CA GLY A 333 -20.08 -28.99 20.87
C GLY A 333 -20.34 -27.54 20.43
N ILE A 334 -19.30 -26.81 20.03
CA ILE A 334 -19.38 -25.44 19.52
C ILE A 334 -19.34 -25.45 18.00
N ALA A 335 -20.33 -24.85 17.36
CA ALA A 335 -20.42 -24.74 15.91
C ALA A 335 -19.74 -23.45 15.41
N TYR A 336 -18.84 -23.58 14.43
CA TYR A 336 -18.08 -22.47 13.84
C TYR A 336 -18.38 -22.30 12.36
N SER A 337 -18.34 -21.04 11.92
CA SER A 337 -18.13 -20.67 10.51
C SER A 337 -16.64 -20.43 10.27
N ILE A 338 -16.11 -20.95 9.17
CA ILE A 338 -14.68 -20.83 8.83
C ILE A 338 -14.50 -19.82 7.71
N TYR A 339 -13.57 -18.91 7.93
CA TYR A 339 -13.15 -17.92 6.95
C TYR A 339 -11.68 -18.13 6.60
N THR A 340 -11.30 -17.81 5.37
CA THR A 340 -9.94 -18.00 4.83
C THR A 340 -9.47 -16.72 4.14
N HIS A 341 -8.16 -16.45 4.17
CA HIS A 341 -7.58 -15.27 3.52
C HIS A 341 -6.87 -15.67 2.21
N THR A 342 -7.07 -14.92 1.12
CA THR A 342 -6.48 -15.21 -0.21
C THR A 342 -4.97 -14.98 -0.26
N ASP A 343 -4.49 -13.99 0.49
CA ASP A 343 -3.10 -13.53 0.47
C ASP A 343 -2.22 -14.27 1.50
N ALA A 344 -2.70 -15.36 2.11
CA ALA A 344 -1.93 -16.18 3.05
C ALA A 344 -0.80 -16.92 2.30
N ASN A 345 0.30 -16.20 2.08
CA ASN A 345 1.43 -16.59 1.25
C ASN A 345 2.41 -17.54 1.98
N THR A 346 1.91 -18.37 2.91
CA THR A 346 2.68 -19.42 3.59
C THR A 346 1.96 -20.75 3.45
N ASP A 347 2.71 -21.85 3.37
CA ASP A 347 2.27 -23.21 3.03
C ASP A 347 1.24 -23.86 3.99
N SER A 348 0.58 -23.07 4.83
CA SER A 348 -0.47 -23.48 5.78
C SER A 348 -1.55 -22.39 5.85
N ASN A 349 -2.56 -22.49 4.98
CA ASN A 349 -3.70 -21.58 4.88
C ASN A 349 -4.21 -21.10 6.27
N ALA A 350 -4.24 -19.79 6.49
CA ALA A 350 -4.83 -19.20 7.68
C ALA A 350 -6.35 -19.47 7.73
N GLU A 351 -6.84 -20.10 8.81
CA GLU A 351 -8.27 -20.31 9.05
C GLU A 351 -8.76 -19.48 10.24
N PHE A 352 -9.80 -18.69 10.05
CA PHE A 352 -10.44 -17.92 11.10
C PHE A 352 -11.82 -18.49 11.45
N TRP A 353 -11.99 -18.97 12.68
CA TRP A 353 -13.17 -19.76 13.07
C TRP A 353 -14.04 -18.96 14.02
N ILE A 354 -15.23 -18.57 13.57
CA ILE A 354 -16.12 -17.73 14.37
C ILE A 354 -17.33 -18.54 14.83
N GLN A 355 -17.55 -18.58 16.15
CA GLN A 355 -18.69 -19.28 16.73
C GLN A 355 -20.01 -18.75 16.17
N LYS A 356 -20.92 -19.68 15.85
CA LYS A 356 -22.27 -19.36 15.39
C LYS A 356 -23.01 -18.52 16.45
N GLY A 357 -23.41 -17.31 16.07
CA GLY A 357 -24.09 -16.35 16.94
C GLY A 357 -23.36 -15.01 17.04
N VAL A 358 -22.08 -14.98 16.69
CA VAL A 358 -21.26 -13.76 16.55
C VAL A 358 -21.46 -13.16 15.16
N THR A 359 -21.57 -11.83 15.08
CA THR A 359 -21.70 -11.12 13.80
C THR A 359 -20.31 -10.83 13.24
N LEU A 360 -19.98 -11.39 12.07
CA LEU A 360 -18.81 -10.94 11.32
C LEU A 360 -19.20 -9.76 10.44
N ILE A 361 -18.53 -8.64 10.64
CA ILE A 361 -18.54 -7.50 9.72
C ILE A 361 -17.29 -7.64 8.86
N GLY A 362 -17.48 -8.17 7.64
CA GLY A 362 -16.42 -8.12 6.64
C GLY A 362 -16.17 -6.66 6.34
N ALA A 363 -14.99 -6.16 6.70
CA ALA A 363 -14.58 -4.81 6.30
C ALA A 363 -14.46 -4.83 4.77
N GLN A 364 -15.47 -4.28 4.09
CA GLN A 364 -15.43 -4.08 2.65
C GLN A 364 -14.21 -3.20 2.33
N ARG A 365 -13.39 -3.59 1.35
CA ARG A 365 -12.35 -2.70 0.85
C ARG A 365 -13.05 -1.53 0.14
N GLY A 366 -12.80 -0.31 0.63
CA GLY A 366 -13.41 0.92 0.13
C GLY A 366 -14.61 1.42 0.94
N PHE A 367 -15.03 2.66 0.66
CA PHE A 367 -16.13 3.34 1.33
C PHE A 367 -17.11 3.93 0.31
N VAL A 368 -18.36 4.14 0.74
CA VAL A 368 -19.37 4.84 -0.07
C VAL A 368 -19.24 6.35 0.16
N ILE A 369 -19.36 7.15 -0.91
CA ILE A 369 -19.47 8.62 -0.83
C ILE A 369 -20.91 9.03 -1.18
N ASN A 370 -21.66 9.50 -0.20
CA ASN A 370 -23.04 9.94 -0.34
C ASN A 370 -23.15 11.43 -0.68
N GLY A 371 -24.00 11.77 -1.64
CA GLY A 371 -24.19 13.16 -2.10
C GLY A 371 -24.84 14.09 -1.07
N GLU A 372 -24.46 15.38 -1.08
CA GLU A 372 -24.96 16.39 -0.12
C GLU A 372 -26.46 16.69 -0.29
N SER A 373 -26.96 16.81 -1.53
CA SER A 373 -28.31 17.32 -1.80
C SER A 373 -28.94 16.74 -3.06
N ALA A 374 -30.27 16.64 -3.05
CA ALA A 374 -31.05 16.09 -4.15
C ALA A 374 -30.94 16.96 -5.42
N GLY A 375 -30.54 16.35 -6.53
CA GLY A 375 -30.47 17.00 -7.84
C GLY A 375 -29.15 17.71 -8.16
N ASP A 376 -28.16 17.60 -7.28
CA ASP A 376 -26.82 18.18 -7.46
C ASP A 376 -25.94 17.42 -8.45
N ASN A 377 -26.32 16.18 -8.77
CA ASN A 377 -25.59 15.28 -9.65
C ASN A 377 -24.13 15.06 -9.20
N SER A 378 -23.91 14.90 -7.89
CA SER A 378 -22.61 14.46 -7.36
C SER A 378 -22.21 13.09 -7.96
N GLY A 379 -20.94 12.93 -8.31
CA GLY A 379 -20.43 11.72 -8.96
C GLY A 379 -20.67 11.68 -10.47
N TYR A 380 -21.14 12.78 -11.08
CA TYR A 380 -21.19 12.89 -12.54
C TYR A 380 -19.80 12.89 -13.19
N SER A 381 -18.80 13.41 -12.46
CA SER A 381 -17.39 13.33 -12.79
C SER A 381 -16.62 13.09 -11.49
N VAL A 382 -15.64 12.19 -11.54
CA VAL A 382 -14.75 11.84 -10.42
C VAL A 382 -13.34 11.68 -10.97
N SER A 383 -12.34 11.86 -10.11
CA SER A 383 -10.93 11.59 -10.42
C SER A 383 -10.15 11.30 -9.14
N ASN A 384 -9.01 10.61 -9.28
CA ASN A 384 -7.93 10.77 -8.30
C ASN A 384 -7.58 12.26 -8.22
N ALA A 385 -7.34 12.75 -7.02
CA ALA A 385 -6.84 14.10 -6.78
C ALA A 385 -5.33 14.13 -6.54
N GLY A 386 -4.71 12.97 -6.25
CA GLY A 386 -3.35 12.92 -5.70
C GLY A 386 -3.34 13.35 -4.23
N ASP A 387 -2.18 13.49 -3.62
CA ASP A 387 -2.04 13.92 -2.21
C ASP A 387 -2.16 15.45 -2.11
N VAL A 388 -3.40 15.95 -2.14
CA VAL A 388 -3.64 17.40 -2.14
C VAL A 388 -3.44 18.02 -0.75
N ASN A 389 -3.21 17.21 0.27
CA ASN A 389 -3.08 17.64 1.66
C ASN A 389 -1.70 17.32 2.27
N GLY A 390 -0.88 16.47 1.65
CA GLY A 390 0.46 16.13 2.08
C GLY A 390 0.51 15.13 3.23
N ASP A 391 -0.51 14.27 3.40
CA ASP A 391 -0.55 13.23 4.43
C ASP A 391 0.01 11.87 3.97
N GLY A 392 0.43 11.79 2.71
CA GLY A 392 0.98 10.61 2.07
C GLY A 392 -0.08 9.62 1.55
N LEU A 393 -1.36 9.99 1.57
CA LEU A 393 -2.44 9.25 0.94
C LEU A 393 -3.04 10.05 -0.22
N ASP A 394 -3.32 9.36 -1.32
CA ASP A 394 -4.05 9.97 -2.43
C ASP A 394 -5.49 10.34 -2.02
N ASP A 395 -5.89 11.55 -2.39
CA ASP A 395 -7.20 12.13 -2.17
C ASP A 395 -8.11 11.93 -3.39
N LEU A 396 -9.41 12.22 -3.24
CA LEU A 396 -10.40 12.06 -4.30
C LEU A 396 -11.11 13.37 -4.59
N ILE A 397 -11.41 13.64 -5.87
CA ILE A 397 -12.26 14.77 -6.25
C ILE A 397 -13.58 14.27 -6.86
N VAL A 398 -14.70 14.78 -6.33
CA VAL A 398 -16.06 14.42 -6.76
C VAL A 398 -16.79 15.67 -7.24
N GLY A 399 -17.15 15.69 -8.52
CA GLY A 399 -17.89 16.78 -9.15
C GLY A 399 -19.41 16.69 -8.95
N ALA A 400 -20.05 17.81 -8.63
CA ALA A 400 -21.49 18.00 -8.49
C ALA A 400 -21.98 19.21 -9.29
N GLY A 401 -21.90 19.10 -10.62
CA GLY A 401 -22.13 20.20 -11.56
C GLY A 401 -23.53 20.84 -11.52
N ARG A 402 -24.53 20.28 -10.83
CA ARG A 402 -25.87 20.89 -10.74
C ARG A 402 -26.17 21.53 -9.39
N ALA A 403 -25.23 21.48 -8.45
CA ALA A 403 -25.39 22.08 -7.14
C ALA A 403 -25.76 23.58 -7.22
N ASN A 404 -26.71 23.97 -6.37
CA ASN A 404 -27.14 25.37 -6.23
C ASN A 404 -26.37 26.01 -5.07
N LEU A 405 -25.79 27.17 -5.29
CA LEU A 405 -24.96 27.84 -4.28
C LEU A 405 -25.52 29.22 -3.95
N ASN A 406 -26.01 29.43 -2.73
CA ASN A 406 -26.38 30.77 -2.20
C ASN A 406 -27.25 31.62 -3.17
N GLY A 407 -28.22 31.00 -3.84
CA GLY A 407 -29.09 31.67 -4.83
C GLY A 407 -28.58 31.65 -6.28
N LYS A 408 -27.35 31.19 -6.54
CA LYS A 408 -26.82 30.90 -7.87
C LYS A 408 -27.28 29.51 -8.32
N SER A 409 -28.27 29.46 -9.21
CA SER A 409 -28.78 28.18 -9.71
C SER A 409 -27.73 27.45 -10.55
N LYS A 410 -27.44 26.18 -10.26
CA LYS A 410 -26.51 25.33 -11.01
C LYS A 410 -25.13 25.97 -11.19
N ALA A 411 -24.63 26.63 -10.15
CA ALA A 411 -23.24 27.07 -10.12
C ALA A 411 -22.29 25.88 -10.09
N GLY A 412 -22.70 24.79 -9.44
CA GLY A 412 -21.90 23.58 -9.30
C GLY A 412 -20.96 23.64 -8.10
N LYS A 413 -20.55 22.46 -7.63
CA LYS A 413 -19.57 22.25 -6.56
C LYS A 413 -18.63 21.11 -6.96
N SER A 414 -17.42 21.12 -6.42
CA SER A 414 -16.55 19.94 -6.37
C SER A 414 -16.16 19.68 -4.92
N TYR A 415 -16.12 18.41 -4.52
CA TYR A 415 -15.76 17.99 -3.18
C TYR A 415 -14.42 17.29 -3.25
N ILE A 416 -13.47 17.73 -2.43
CA ILE A 416 -12.20 17.06 -2.23
C ILE A 416 -12.38 16.24 -0.97
N VAL A 417 -12.12 14.96 -1.09
CA VAL A 417 -12.31 13.95 -0.05
C VAL A 417 -10.94 13.41 0.27
N PHE A 418 -10.47 13.63 1.50
CA PHE A 418 -9.15 13.19 1.89
C PHE A 418 -9.07 11.66 1.99
N GLY A 419 -7.93 11.12 1.57
CA GLY A 419 -7.59 9.70 1.64
C GLY A 419 -7.68 9.18 3.07
N LYS A 420 -8.12 7.94 3.23
CA LYS A 420 -8.20 7.30 4.55
C LYS A 420 -8.15 5.78 4.45
N GLN A 421 -7.69 5.16 5.53
CA GLN A 421 -7.54 3.71 5.63
C GLN A 421 -8.81 2.99 6.11
N ASP A 422 -9.72 3.69 6.81
CA ASP A 422 -10.98 3.10 7.27
C ASP A 422 -12.05 3.03 6.17
N ALA A 423 -12.99 2.10 6.32
CA ALA A 423 -14.07 1.86 5.36
C ALA A 423 -15.35 2.66 5.67
N ASP A 424 -15.30 3.66 6.56
CA ASP A 424 -16.51 4.37 6.97
C ASP A 424 -17.11 5.14 5.79
N THR A 425 -18.43 5.13 5.68
CA THR A 425 -19.13 5.92 4.65
C THR A 425 -18.85 7.42 4.82
N ILE A 426 -18.58 8.11 3.71
CA ILE A 426 -18.35 9.55 3.67
C ILE A 426 -19.64 10.25 3.21
N GLU A 427 -20.09 11.22 3.99
CA GLU A 427 -21.18 12.11 3.61
C GLU A 427 -20.60 13.40 3.05
N LEU A 428 -20.91 13.78 1.80
CA LEU A 428 -20.43 15.04 1.22
C LEU A 428 -20.92 16.27 1.98
N SER A 429 -22.00 16.16 2.76
CA SER A 429 -22.39 17.20 3.72
C SER A 429 -21.40 17.40 4.86
N ALA A 430 -20.65 16.37 5.25
CA ALA A 430 -19.58 16.47 6.24
C ALA A 430 -18.34 17.14 5.64
N ILE A 431 -17.99 16.82 4.39
CA ILE A 431 -16.96 17.53 3.63
C ILE A 431 -17.30 19.02 3.50
N ALA A 432 -18.57 19.34 3.18
CA ALA A 432 -19.07 20.72 3.14
C ALA A 432 -19.01 21.43 4.50
N ALA A 433 -18.97 20.69 5.61
CA ALA A 433 -18.77 21.20 6.95
C ALA A 433 -17.28 21.25 7.37
N GLY A 434 -16.35 20.94 6.46
CA GLY A 434 -14.90 20.99 6.67
C GLY A 434 -14.31 19.78 7.41
N LYS A 435 -14.96 18.61 7.35
CA LYS A 435 -14.47 17.37 7.95
C LYS A 435 -14.02 16.40 6.87
N GLY A 436 -12.76 15.94 6.93
CA GLY A 436 -12.23 14.92 6.01
C GLY A 436 -12.05 15.40 4.57
N GLY A 437 -11.94 16.72 4.36
CA GLY A 437 -11.78 17.32 3.03
C GLY A 437 -12.32 18.76 2.97
N PHE A 438 -12.41 19.31 1.76
CA PHE A 438 -12.92 20.67 1.51
C PHE A 438 -13.78 20.75 0.24
N VAL A 439 -14.40 21.91 0.02
CA VAL A 439 -15.31 22.16 -1.12
C VAL A 439 -14.77 23.28 -2.01
N ILE A 440 -14.92 23.11 -3.31
CA ILE A 440 -14.73 24.13 -4.33
C ILE A 440 -16.11 24.56 -4.87
N ASN A 441 -16.42 25.84 -4.72
CA ASN A 441 -17.69 26.43 -5.09
C ASN A 441 -17.62 27.15 -6.45
N GLY A 442 -18.58 26.86 -7.33
CA GLY A 442 -18.67 27.46 -8.67
C GLY A 442 -18.82 28.99 -8.69
N GLU A 443 -18.28 29.63 -9.72
CA GLU A 443 -18.18 31.10 -9.80
C GLU A 443 -19.56 31.75 -9.94
N SER A 444 -20.36 31.31 -10.91
CA SER A 444 -21.57 31.99 -11.39
C SER A 444 -22.76 31.05 -11.53
N ALA A 445 -23.98 31.61 -11.62
CA ALA A 445 -25.16 30.78 -11.89
C ALA A 445 -25.05 30.16 -13.30
N LYS A 446 -25.34 28.86 -13.42
CA LYS A 446 -25.23 28.04 -14.65
C LYS A 446 -23.81 27.82 -15.16
N ASP A 447 -22.82 27.96 -14.29
CA ASP A 447 -21.42 27.64 -14.57
C ASP A 447 -21.18 26.12 -14.67
N TYR A 448 -21.97 25.34 -13.91
CA TYR A 448 -21.83 23.88 -13.79
C TYR A 448 -20.42 23.42 -13.40
N SER A 449 -19.76 24.15 -12.50
CA SER A 449 -18.47 23.77 -11.92
C SER A 449 -18.52 22.36 -11.32
N GLY A 450 -17.51 21.54 -11.57
CA GLY A 450 -17.52 20.13 -11.18
C GLY A 450 -18.29 19.24 -12.17
N HIS A 451 -18.58 19.72 -13.38
CA HIS A 451 -19.03 18.88 -14.48
C HIS A 451 -17.89 18.02 -15.05
N SER A 452 -16.65 18.49 -14.92
CA SER A 452 -15.41 17.77 -15.22
C SER A 452 -14.41 18.11 -14.13
N VAL A 453 -13.81 17.10 -13.52
CA VAL A 453 -12.74 17.23 -12.53
C VAL A 453 -11.61 16.26 -12.86
N SER A 454 -10.37 16.64 -12.52
CA SER A 454 -9.16 15.83 -12.69
C SER A 454 -8.11 16.27 -11.66
N SER A 455 -7.13 15.42 -11.35
CA SER A 455 -5.85 15.88 -10.80
C SER A 455 -5.11 16.71 -11.85
N ALA A 456 -4.35 17.70 -11.37
CA ALA A 456 -3.43 18.52 -12.14
C ALA A 456 -1.97 18.10 -11.93
N GLY A 457 -1.67 17.28 -10.91
CA GLY A 457 -0.30 17.13 -10.39
C GLY A 457 0.14 18.37 -9.60
N ASP A 458 1.41 18.45 -9.20
CA ASP A 458 1.98 19.62 -8.51
C ASP A 458 2.38 20.70 -9.53
N VAL A 459 1.38 21.47 -10.00
CA VAL A 459 1.62 22.48 -11.03
C VAL A 459 2.34 23.72 -10.50
N ASN A 460 2.46 23.85 -9.18
CA ASN A 460 2.96 25.05 -8.51
C ASN A 460 4.28 24.81 -7.74
N GLY A 461 4.67 23.55 -7.56
CA GLY A 461 5.94 23.13 -6.97
C GLY A 461 5.95 23.24 -5.44
N ASP A 462 4.80 23.14 -4.77
CA ASP A 462 4.70 23.19 -3.31
C ASP A 462 4.70 21.81 -2.65
N GLY A 463 4.76 20.74 -3.44
CA GLY A 463 4.77 19.35 -3.02
C GLY A 463 3.38 18.80 -2.68
N LEU A 464 2.32 19.53 -3.00
CA LEU A 464 0.94 19.05 -2.91
C LEU A 464 0.36 18.90 -4.32
N ASP A 465 -0.45 17.87 -4.53
CA ASP A 465 -1.14 17.74 -5.81
C ASP A 465 -2.22 18.83 -5.96
N ASP A 466 -2.31 19.38 -7.17
CA ASP A 466 -3.27 20.40 -7.54
C ASP A 466 -4.44 19.81 -8.34
N LEU A 467 -5.46 20.64 -8.56
CA LEU A 467 -6.77 20.17 -9.03
C LEU A 467 -7.25 20.94 -10.26
N ILE A 468 -7.86 20.21 -11.19
CA ILE A 468 -8.54 20.78 -12.36
C ILE A 468 -10.04 20.77 -12.13
N VAL A 469 -10.67 21.94 -12.23
CA VAL A 469 -12.13 22.08 -12.19
C VAL A 469 -12.63 22.76 -13.46
N GLY A 470 -13.30 21.98 -14.30
CA GLY A 470 -13.89 22.45 -15.56
C GLY A 470 -15.30 23.00 -15.40
N THR A 471 -15.64 24.01 -16.22
CA THR A 471 -16.97 24.64 -16.29
C THR A 471 -17.56 24.58 -17.70
N ARG A 472 -18.88 24.78 -17.81
CA ARG A 472 -19.58 24.82 -19.11
C ARG A 472 -19.52 26.18 -19.80
N GLU A 473 -19.15 27.24 -19.08
CA GLU A 473 -18.88 28.56 -19.69
C GLU A 473 -17.47 28.65 -20.27
N ALA A 474 -16.80 27.48 -20.36
CA ALA A 474 -15.50 27.28 -20.92
C ALA A 474 -14.48 28.16 -20.20
N LYS A 475 -14.39 27.98 -18.89
CA LYS A 475 -13.19 28.28 -18.11
C LYS A 475 -12.74 26.99 -17.47
N SER A 476 -11.44 26.82 -17.34
CA SER A 476 -10.85 25.76 -16.51
C SER A 476 -10.11 26.42 -15.37
N TYR A 477 -10.38 25.98 -14.15
CA TYR A 477 -9.72 26.47 -12.95
C TYR A 477 -8.72 25.43 -12.51
N ILE A 478 -7.51 25.90 -12.25
CA ILE A 478 -6.48 25.13 -11.57
C ILE A 478 -6.50 25.62 -10.13
N VAL A 479 -6.71 24.69 -9.21
CA VAL A 479 -6.93 24.99 -7.79
C VAL A 479 -5.82 24.31 -7.02
N PHE A 480 -5.06 25.08 -6.25
CA PHE A 480 -3.90 24.53 -5.57
C PHE A 480 -4.28 23.66 -4.37
N GLY A 481 -3.52 22.59 -4.15
CA GLY A 481 -3.59 21.71 -2.99
C GLY A 481 -3.42 22.49 -1.69
N LYS A 482 -4.01 21.99 -0.60
CA LYS A 482 -3.87 22.59 0.73
C LYS A 482 -4.26 21.65 1.87
N GLN A 483 -3.58 21.82 2.99
CA GLN A 483 -3.83 21.11 4.26
C GLN A 483 -5.11 21.53 4.99
N ASP A 484 -5.50 22.82 4.92
CA ASP A 484 -6.68 23.28 5.63
C ASP A 484 -7.99 22.90 4.92
N THR A 485 -9.09 22.84 5.65
CA THR A 485 -10.39 22.42 5.09
C THR A 485 -11.29 23.59 4.66
N ASN A 486 -10.76 24.81 4.56
CA ASN A 486 -11.55 25.98 4.18
C ASN A 486 -12.08 25.85 2.74
N THR A 487 -13.31 26.29 2.51
CA THR A 487 -13.91 26.31 1.17
C THR A 487 -13.15 27.24 0.22
N ILE A 488 -12.97 26.80 -1.01
CA ILE A 488 -12.44 27.61 -2.11
C ILE A 488 -13.61 28.12 -2.96
N GLU A 489 -13.60 29.42 -3.26
CA GLU A 489 -14.58 30.06 -4.14
C GLU A 489 -13.93 30.34 -5.49
N LEU A 490 -14.40 29.72 -6.58
CA LEU A 490 -13.85 29.95 -7.92
C LEU A 490 -13.99 31.42 -8.36
N SER A 491 -14.96 32.16 -7.81
CA SER A 491 -15.07 33.60 -8.04
C SER A 491 -13.88 34.41 -7.53
N ILE A 492 -13.10 33.87 -6.58
CA ILE A 492 -11.88 34.50 -6.08
C ILE A 492 -10.71 34.20 -7.02
N ILE A 493 -10.58 32.95 -7.47
CA ILE A 493 -9.58 32.53 -8.47
C ILE A 493 -9.77 33.25 -9.81
N ALA A 494 -11.03 33.44 -10.23
CA ALA A 494 -11.37 34.13 -11.46
C ALA A 494 -10.83 35.57 -11.57
N VAL A 495 -10.58 36.23 -10.43
CA VAL A 495 -10.06 37.60 -10.38
C VAL A 495 -8.54 37.64 -10.57
N GLY A 496 -7.85 36.50 -10.43
CA GLY A 496 -6.40 36.38 -10.65
C GLY A 496 -5.54 37.05 -9.57
N THR A 497 -6.10 37.29 -8.38
CA THR A 497 -5.39 37.89 -7.23
C THR A 497 -5.34 36.96 -6.02
N SER A 498 -5.81 35.72 -6.15
CA SER A 498 -5.80 34.72 -5.10
C SER A 498 -4.45 34.02 -5.01
N THR A 499 -4.18 33.31 -3.92
CA THR A 499 -3.02 32.41 -3.79
C THR A 499 -3.41 30.93 -3.93
N GLY A 500 -4.68 30.62 -4.20
CA GLY A 500 -5.22 29.25 -4.21
C GLY A 500 -5.45 28.68 -5.62
N GLY A 501 -4.74 29.18 -6.63
CA GLY A 501 -4.86 28.71 -8.01
C GLY A 501 -5.03 29.83 -9.04
N PHE A 502 -5.27 29.45 -10.30
CA PHE A 502 -5.47 30.35 -11.43
C PHE A 502 -6.54 29.86 -12.41
N VAL A 503 -6.98 30.74 -13.32
CA VAL A 503 -8.00 30.43 -14.34
C VAL A 503 -7.40 30.45 -15.75
N ILE A 504 -7.81 29.49 -16.58
CA ILE A 504 -7.46 29.38 -18.01
C ILE A 504 -8.69 29.74 -18.86
N SER A 505 -8.49 30.59 -19.88
CA SER A 505 -9.51 31.14 -20.79
C SER A 505 -9.00 31.24 -22.26
N GLY A 506 -9.84 31.43 -23.29
CA GLY A 506 -9.44 31.48 -24.71
C GLY A 506 -10.56 31.58 -25.77
N GLU A 507 -10.23 31.88 -27.04
CA GLU A 507 -11.17 32.32 -28.10
C GLU A 507 -12.21 31.28 -28.63
N SER A 508 -12.01 29.97 -28.50
CA SER A 508 -12.95 28.93 -29.00
C SER A 508 -13.95 28.40 -27.96
N MET A 509 -14.04 29.08 -26.83
CA MET A 509 -14.88 28.71 -25.67
C MET A 509 -16.39 28.92 -25.89
N ARG A 510 -16.78 29.50 -27.03
CA ARG A 510 -18.15 30.01 -27.26
C ARG A 510 -19.13 29.05 -27.95
N ASN A 511 -18.67 27.90 -28.45
CA ASN A 511 -19.52 26.97 -29.21
C ASN A 511 -19.53 25.55 -28.62
N HIS A 512 -20.04 25.37 -27.40
CA HIS A 512 -20.57 24.10 -26.83
C HIS A 512 -19.82 22.77 -27.12
N ALA A 513 -18.52 22.79 -27.40
CA ALA A 513 -17.74 21.58 -27.68
C ALA A 513 -17.06 21.10 -26.40
N ARG A 514 -16.98 19.78 -26.26
CA ARG A 514 -16.51 19.08 -25.07
C ARG A 514 -15.00 19.32 -24.95
N PHE A 515 -14.59 20.23 -24.07
CA PHE A 515 -13.18 20.43 -23.74
C PHE A 515 -12.69 19.25 -22.88
N SER A 516 -11.58 18.64 -23.29
CA SER A 516 -10.84 17.68 -22.47
C SER A 516 -9.68 18.42 -21.83
N VAL A 517 -9.52 18.30 -20.51
CA VAL A 517 -8.39 18.88 -19.79
C VAL A 517 -7.83 17.80 -18.87
N SER A 518 -6.51 17.67 -18.84
CA SER A 518 -5.77 16.69 -18.04
C SER A 518 -4.46 17.30 -17.56
N SER A 519 -3.88 16.73 -16.51
CA SER A 519 -2.43 16.86 -16.28
C SER A 519 -1.69 16.33 -17.52
N ALA A 520 -0.57 16.99 -17.82
CA ALA A 520 0.38 16.60 -18.84
C ALA A 520 1.65 15.98 -18.24
N GLY A 521 1.83 16.01 -16.91
CA GLY A 521 3.12 15.75 -16.28
C GLY A 521 4.14 16.86 -16.56
N ASP A 522 5.41 16.67 -16.22
CA ASP A 522 6.48 17.62 -16.48
C ASP A 522 7.00 17.48 -17.92
N VAL A 523 6.23 18.03 -18.88
CA VAL A 523 6.58 17.89 -20.31
C VAL A 523 7.77 18.74 -20.71
N ASN A 524 8.21 19.65 -19.85
CA ASN A 524 9.25 20.62 -20.15
C ASN A 524 10.54 20.42 -19.31
N GLY A 525 10.49 19.58 -18.28
CA GLY A 525 11.63 19.22 -17.43
C GLY A 525 12.01 20.32 -16.44
N ASP A 526 11.07 21.18 -16.03
CA ASP A 526 11.32 22.22 -15.01
C ASP A 526 10.91 21.83 -13.59
N GLY A 527 10.40 20.61 -13.42
CA GLY A 527 10.00 20.02 -12.15
C GLY A 527 8.62 20.48 -11.66
N LEU A 528 7.83 21.13 -12.52
CA LEU A 528 6.42 21.46 -12.26
C LEU A 528 5.55 20.63 -13.20
N ASP A 529 4.42 20.14 -12.71
CA ASP A 529 3.47 19.48 -13.60
C ASP A 529 2.80 20.48 -14.54
N ASP A 530 2.69 20.10 -15.80
CA ASP A 530 2.09 20.89 -16.86
C ASP A 530 0.65 20.42 -17.15
N LEU A 531 -0.05 21.15 -18.01
CA LEU A 531 -1.46 20.89 -18.33
C LEU A 531 -1.68 20.75 -19.82
N ILE A 532 -2.54 19.82 -20.24
CA ILE A 532 -2.99 19.69 -21.63
C ILE A 532 -4.49 19.98 -21.76
N ILE A 533 -4.83 20.84 -22.72
CA ILE A 533 -6.19 21.28 -23.02
C ILE A 533 -6.52 20.96 -24.48
N GLY A 534 -7.49 20.08 -24.70
CA GLY A 534 -8.04 19.74 -26.01
C GLY A 534 -9.16 20.69 -26.45
N ALA A 535 -9.02 21.28 -27.64
CA ALA A 535 -10.01 22.14 -28.28
C ALA A 535 -10.40 21.58 -29.66
N ASP A 536 -11.17 20.49 -29.63
CA ASP A 536 -11.60 19.67 -30.77
C ASP A 536 -12.18 20.49 -31.96
N SER A 537 -13.07 21.44 -31.69
CA SER A 537 -13.74 22.25 -32.72
C SER A 537 -12.82 23.27 -33.40
N ALA A 538 -11.70 23.59 -32.77
CA ALA A 538 -10.61 24.35 -33.36
C ALA A 538 -9.59 23.45 -34.09
N GLY A 539 -9.62 22.14 -33.83
CA GLY A 539 -8.61 21.17 -34.25
C GLY A 539 -7.26 21.47 -33.62
N LYS A 540 -7.22 21.80 -32.32
CA LYS A 540 -6.00 22.19 -31.60
C LYS A 540 -5.99 21.60 -30.20
N SER A 541 -4.80 21.38 -29.66
CA SER A 541 -4.55 21.21 -28.24
C SER A 541 -3.55 22.26 -27.76
N TYR A 542 -3.56 22.55 -26.47
CA TYR A 542 -2.67 23.52 -25.82
C TYR A 542 -1.98 22.84 -24.67
N VAL A 543 -0.67 23.02 -24.59
CA VAL A 543 0.10 22.71 -23.39
C VAL A 543 0.31 24.03 -22.66
N VAL A 544 0.01 24.03 -21.37
CA VAL A 544 0.19 25.17 -20.47
C VAL A 544 1.18 24.73 -19.42
N PHE A 545 2.29 25.47 -19.29
CA PHE A 545 3.31 25.12 -18.31
C PHE A 545 2.87 25.46 -16.88
N GLY A 546 3.28 24.62 -15.93
CA GLY A 546 3.15 24.81 -14.51
C GLY A 546 3.74 26.15 -14.06
N LYS A 547 3.17 26.74 -13.01
CA LYS A 547 3.64 28.02 -12.47
C LYS A 547 3.19 28.24 -11.03
N GLN A 548 4.08 28.89 -10.28
CA GLN A 548 3.84 29.24 -8.88
C GLN A 548 2.91 30.46 -8.69
N ASP A 549 2.82 31.34 -9.69
CA ASP A 549 1.97 32.52 -9.59
C ASP A 549 0.50 32.20 -9.92
N SER A 550 -0.41 33.10 -9.54
CA SER A 550 -1.85 32.93 -9.75
C SER A 550 -2.41 33.77 -10.91
N ALA A 551 -1.55 34.27 -11.81
CA ALA A 551 -1.98 35.05 -12.97
C ALA A 551 -2.87 34.21 -13.89
N ALA A 552 -3.97 34.80 -14.35
CA ALA A 552 -4.86 34.14 -15.31
C ALA A 552 -4.16 33.93 -16.66
N ILE A 553 -4.46 32.81 -17.31
CA ILE A 553 -3.92 32.44 -18.62
C ILE A 553 -5.00 32.57 -19.68
N ASP A 554 -4.69 33.34 -20.74
CA ASP A 554 -5.47 33.36 -21.97
C ASP A 554 -4.73 32.59 -23.06
N LEU A 555 -5.31 31.47 -23.52
CA LEU A 555 -4.76 30.58 -24.54
C LEU A 555 -4.47 31.28 -25.87
N SER A 556 -5.08 32.45 -26.15
CA SER A 556 -4.73 33.27 -27.32
C SER A 556 -3.26 33.72 -27.31
N VAL A 557 -2.66 33.89 -26.14
CA VAL A 557 -1.24 34.25 -25.96
C VAL A 557 -0.32 33.10 -26.39
N ILE A 558 -0.73 31.85 -26.17
CA ILE A 558 0.02 30.66 -26.56
C ILE A 558 0.10 30.54 -28.09
N VAL A 559 -1.00 30.83 -28.78
CA VAL A 559 -1.08 30.78 -30.25
C VAL A 559 -0.10 31.74 -30.94
N ALA A 560 0.27 32.84 -30.30
CA ALA A 560 1.18 33.83 -30.86
C ALA A 560 2.65 33.35 -30.95
N GLY A 561 2.99 32.21 -30.33
CA GLY A 561 4.27 31.50 -30.50
C GLY A 561 5.51 32.25 -29.98
N LYS A 562 5.33 33.26 -29.12
CA LYS A 562 6.40 34.02 -28.46
C LYS A 562 6.06 34.24 -26.99
N ASN A 563 5.82 33.16 -26.28
CA ASN A 563 5.42 33.15 -24.89
C ASN A 563 6.31 32.19 -24.08
N THR A 564 6.21 32.26 -22.76
CA THR A 564 6.95 31.41 -21.81
C THR A 564 6.01 30.52 -20.99
N ILE A 565 4.75 30.38 -21.42
CA ILE A 565 3.66 29.76 -20.65
C ILE A 565 3.13 28.48 -21.32
N GLY A 566 3.77 28.02 -22.40
CA GLY A 566 3.43 26.78 -23.09
C GLY A 566 3.40 26.89 -24.63
N PHE A 567 2.84 25.88 -25.29
CA PHE A 567 2.80 25.76 -26.75
C PHE A 567 1.47 25.22 -27.27
N VAL A 568 1.20 25.46 -28.56
CA VAL A 568 0.00 24.96 -29.24
C VAL A 568 0.34 23.80 -30.15
N ILE A 569 -0.49 22.76 -30.12
CA ILE A 569 -0.46 21.61 -31.00
C ILE A 569 -1.61 21.76 -31.99
N LYS A 570 -1.31 21.81 -33.29
CA LYS A 570 -2.29 22.04 -34.35
C LYS A 570 -2.57 20.74 -35.09
N GLY A 571 -3.84 20.39 -35.18
CA GLY A 571 -4.31 19.19 -35.86
C GLY A 571 -4.15 19.25 -37.38
N GLU A 572 -4.13 18.08 -38.03
CA GLU A 572 -4.01 17.96 -39.49
C GLU A 572 -5.22 18.56 -40.23
N SER A 573 -6.42 18.43 -39.66
CA SER A 573 -7.69 18.93 -40.22
C SER A 573 -8.70 19.25 -39.13
N ARG A 574 -9.50 20.30 -39.34
CA ARG A 574 -10.55 20.72 -38.39
C ARG A 574 -11.69 19.71 -38.21
N HIS A 575 -11.85 18.75 -39.13
CA HIS A 575 -12.93 17.75 -39.07
C HIS A 575 -12.50 16.43 -38.46
N ASP A 576 -11.23 16.29 -38.09
CA ASP A 576 -10.71 15.07 -37.48
C ASP A 576 -10.97 15.05 -35.97
N TYR A 577 -11.45 16.17 -35.40
CA TYR A 577 -11.73 16.37 -33.97
C TYR A 577 -10.49 16.08 -33.10
N SER A 578 -9.30 16.46 -33.56
CA SER A 578 -8.07 16.38 -32.75
C SER A 578 -8.21 17.24 -31.49
N GLY A 579 -7.90 16.65 -30.33
CA GLY A 579 -8.13 17.25 -29.02
C GLY A 579 -9.49 16.88 -28.42
N TYR A 580 -10.18 15.87 -28.97
CA TYR A 580 -11.42 15.34 -28.37
C TYR A 580 -11.17 14.67 -27.01
N SER A 581 -10.07 13.94 -26.90
CA SER A 581 -9.54 13.37 -25.65
C SER A 581 -8.05 13.68 -25.60
N VAL A 582 -7.56 14.11 -24.45
CA VAL A 582 -6.14 14.39 -24.21
C VAL A 582 -5.75 13.86 -22.84
N SER A 583 -4.50 13.41 -22.68
CA SER A 583 -3.93 12.94 -21.43
C SER A 583 -2.40 13.08 -21.47
N SER A 584 -1.76 13.08 -20.30
CA SER A 584 -0.36 12.65 -20.22
C SER A 584 -0.25 11.22 -20.77
N ALA A 585 0.87 10.96 -21.42
CA ALA A 585 1.29 9.64 -21.85
C ALA A 585 2.33 9.02 -20.90
N GLY A 586 2.85 9.77 -19.93
CA GLY A 586 4.07 9.42 -19.20
C GLY A 586 5.31 9.51 -20.10
N ASP A 587 6.45 8.99 -19.64
CA ASP A 587 7.69 8.95 -20.42
C ASP A 587 7.74 7.70 -21.30
N VAL A 588 6.97 7.73 -22.40
CA VAL A 588 6.85 6.58 -23.31
C VAL A 588 8.12 6.32 -24.13
N ASN A 589 9.09 7.22 -24.06
CA ASN A 589 10.30 7.18 -24.89
C ASN A 589 11.60 7.05 -24.07
N GLY A 590 11.52 7.19 -22.74
CA GLY A 590 12.62 7.03 -21.80
C GLY A 590 13.63 8.17 -21.86
N ASP A 591 13.21 9.40 -22.14
CA ASP A 591 14.07 10.60 -22.15
C ASP A 591 13.94 11.47 -20.88
N GLY A 592 13.06 11.08 -19.96
CA GLY A 592 12.83 11.72 -18.67
C GLY A 592 11.94 12.95 -18.73
N LEU A 593 11.26 13.20 -19.86
CA LEU A 593 10.19 14.18 -19.97
C LEU A 593 8.87 13.46 -20.15
N ASP A 594 7.80 13.99 -19.55
CA ASP A 594 6.48 13.45 -19.82
C ASP A 594 6.02 13.76 -21.24
N ASP A 595 5.43 12.76 -21.88
CA ASP A 595 4.88 12.84 -23.23
C ASP A 595 3.36 13.02 -23.19
N LEU A 596 2.76 13.29 -24.36
CA LEU A 596 1.34 13.64 -24.48
C LEU A 596 0.63 12.71 -25.46
N ILE A 597 -0.60 12.29 -25.14
CA ILE A 597 -1.47 11.58 -26.09
C ILE A 597 -2.71 12.40 -26.45
N ILE A 598 -3.01 12.49 -27.75
CA ILE A 598 -4.10 13.30 -28.30
C ILE A 598 -4.96 12.46 -29.25
N GLY A 599 -6.24 12.31 -28.93
CA GLY A 599 -7.22 11.63 -29.77
C GLY A 599 -7.81 12.51 -30.87
N ALA A 600 -7.93 11.95 -32.08
CA ALA A 600 -8.62 12.51 -33.25
C ALA A 600 -9.55 11.45 -33.86
N ASN A 601 -10.65 11.20 -33.16
CA ASN A 601 -11.53 10.05 -33.38
C ASN A 601 -12.22 9.97 -34.75
N SER A 602 -12.26 11.07 -35.51
CA SER A 602 -12.90 11.10 -36.83
C SER A 602 -11.91 11.19 -37.99
N ALA A 603 -10.61 11.12 -37.69
CA ALA A 603 -9.57 11.10 -38.71
C ALA A 603 -9.72 9.88 -39.65
N ASN A 604 -9.25 10.04 -40.88
CA ASN A 604 -9.35 9.02 -41.94
C ASN A 604 -7.97 8.45 -42.32
N PRO A 605 -7.29 7.70 -41.44
CA PRO A 605 -5.98 7.12 -41.74
C PRO A 605 -6.07 6.19 -42.95
N SER A 606 -5.13 6.33 -43.89
CA SER A 606 -5.04 5.49 -45.10
C SER A 606 -6.35 5.35 -45.89
N GLY A 607 -7.21 6.38 -45.85
CA GLY A 607 -8.51 6.40 -46.53
C GLY A 607 -9.64 5.63 -45.83
N LYS A 608 -9.41 5.05 -44.65
CA LYS A 608 -10.43 4.39 -43.82
C LYS A 608 -11.29 5.44 -43.14
N ILE A 609 -12.53 5.58 -43.58
CA ILE A 609 -13.44 6.62 -43.08
C ILE A 609 -13.68 6.44 -41.57
N LYS A 610 -13.37 7.47 -40.77
CA LYS A 610 -13.55 7.54 -39.32
C LYS A 610 -13.01 6.32 -38.59
N ALA A 611 -11.88 5.79 -39.05
CA ALA A 611 -11.15 4.79 -38.29
C ALA A 611 -10.53 5.40 -37.02
N GLY A 612 -10.23 6.72 -37.06
CA GLY A 612 -9.65 7.45 -35.96
C GLY A 612 -8.11 7.44 -35.99
N LYS A 613 -7.51 8.45 -35.37
CA LYS A 613 -6.07 8.52 -35.11
C LYS A 613 -5.84 8.96 -33.66
N SER A 614 -4.71 8.57 -33.10
CA SER A 614 -4.14 9.19 -31.91
C SER A 614 -2.72 9.64 -32.21
N TYR A 615 -2.25 10.67 -31.53
CA TYR A 615 -0.90 11.22 -31.71
C TYR A 615 -0.23 11.24 -30.37
N VAL A 616 0.97 10.68 -30.33
CA VAL A 616 1.89 10.81 -29.22
C VAL A 616 2.86 11.93 -29.58
N VAL A 617 2.95 12.93 -28.70
CA VAL A 617 3.79 14.11 -28.87
C VAL A 617 4.80 14.11 -27.75
N PHE A 618 6.08 14.08 -28.10
CA PHE A 618 7.14 14.03 -27.10
C PHE A 618 7.31 15.35 -26.37
N GLY A 619 7.64 15.27 -25.08
CA GLY A 619 7.97 16.39 -24.21
C GLY A 619 9.07 17.28 -24.80
N LYS A 620 9.01 18.58 -24.51
CA LYS A 620 10.05 19.54 -24.90
C LYS A 620 10.04 20.82 -24.06
N GLN A 621 11.24 21.36 -23.85
CA GLN A 621 11.47 22.67 -23.23
C GLN A 621 10.98 23.88 -24.06
N GLY A 622 10.98 23.76 -25.39
CA GLY A 622 10.67 24.91 -26.27
C GLY A 622 9.18 25.25 -26.32
N THR A 623 8.82 26.50 -26.62
CA THR A 623 7.41 26.92 -26.78
C THR A 623 6.93 27.00 -28.24
N ASP A 624 7.76 26.56 -29.19
CA ASP A 624 7.40 26.55 -30.61
C ASP A 624 6.16 25.66 -30.86
N PRO A 625 5.21 26.11 -31.72
CA PRO A 625 4.05 25.31 -32.08
C PRO A 625 4.42 23.97 -32.73
N ILE A 626 3.65 22.93 -32.41
CA ILE A 626 3.75 21.62 -33.06
C ILE A 626 2.61 21.47 -34.08
N GLU A 627 2.94 21.00 -35.28
CA GLU A 627 1.95 20.60 -36.28
C GLU A 627 1.88 19.06 -36.25
N LEU A 628 0.69 18.47 -36.08
CA LEU A 628 0.55 17.00 -36.03
C LEU A 628 0.97 16.31 -37.33
N SER A 629 1.02 17.04 -38.45
CA SER A 629 1.60 16.54 -39.70
C SER A 629 3.11 16.26 -39.60
N ALA A 630 3.84 16.93 -38.70
CA ALA A 630 5.23 16.63 -38.39
C ALA A 630 5.38 15.34 -37.57
N ILE A 631 4.46 15.10 -36.64
CA ILE A 631 4.37 13.84 -35.88
C ILE A 631 4.13 12.66 -36.84
N VAL A 632 3.23 12.83 -37.81
CA VAL A 632 2.99 11.83 -38.86
C VAL A 632 4.23 11.58 -39.72
N ALA A 633 5.08 12.60 -39.90
CA ALA A 633 6.35 12.48 -40.60
C ALA A 633 7.50 11.93 -39.71
N GLY A 634 7.21 11.52 -38.46
CA GLY A 634 8.17 10.93 -37.52
C GLY A 634 9.08 11.95 -36.82
N THR A 635 8.63 13.19 -36.65
CA THR A 635 9.39 14.23 -35.92
C THR A 635 8.67 14.63 -34.65
N GLY A 636 9.30 14.46 -33.49
CA GLY A 636 8.78 14.92 -32.20
C GLY A 636 7.66 14.04 -31.61
N GLY A 637 7.57 12.79 -32.04
CA GLY A 637 6.57 11.81 -31.58
C GLY A 637 6.15 10.87 -32.70
N PHE A 638 5.07 10.12 -32.50
CA PHE A 638 4.53 9.17 -33.48
C PHE A 638 3.00 9.16 -33.55
N VAL A 639 2.45 8.65 -34.65
CA VAL A 639 1.00 8.53 -34.88
C VAL A 639 0.52 7.08 -34.73
N ILE A 640 -0.66 6.91 -34.16
CA ILE A 640 -1.38 5.63 -34.00
C ILE A 640 -2.61 5.68 -34.91
N ASN A 641 -2.63 4.84 -35.95
CA ASN A 641 -3.70 4.77 -36.94
C ASN A 641 -4.75 3.70 -36.59
N GLY A 642 -6.03 4.08 -36.67
CA GLY A 642 -7.17 3.20 -36.43
C GLY A 642 -7.23 1.96 -37.33
N GLU A 643 -7.75 0.86 -36.77
CA GLU A 643 -7.81 -0.46 -37.41
C GLU A 643 -8.80 -0.48 -38.59
N SER A 644 -10.10 -0.23 -38.35
CA SER A 644 -11.16 -0.35 -39.35
C SER A 644 -12.02 0.91 -39.46
N ALA A 645 -12.71 1.04 -40.60
CA ALA A 645 -13.58 2.20 -40.83
C ALA A 645 -14.77 2.22 -39.85
N ASN A 646 -15.07 3.40 -39.29
CA ASN A 646 -16.10 3.65 -38.27
C ASN A 646 -15.83 3.03 -36.88
N ASP A 647 -14.58 2.68 -36.57
CA ASP A 647 -14.21 2.24 -35.21
C ASP A 647 -14.07 3.42 -34.23
N TYR A 648 -13.81 4.63 -34.75
CA TYR A 648 -13.55 5.86 -33.98
C TYR A 648 -12.47 5.70 -32.90
N SER A 649 -11.32 5.10 -33.23
CA SER A 649 -10.19 5.00 -32.29
C SER A 649 -9.68 6.39 -31.87
N GLY A 650 -9.19 6.51 -30.64
CA GLY A 650 -8.84 7.83 -30.07
C GLY A 650 -10.06 8.61 -29.59
N TYR A 651 -11.20 7.93 -29.37
CA TYR A 651 -12.36 8.51 -28.69
C TYR A 651 -12.06 8.75 -27.21
N SER A 652 -11.31 7.84 -26.59
CA SER A 652 -10.74 7.97 -25.25
C SER A 652 -9.27 7.55 -25.33
N VAL A 653 -8.38 8.31 -24.71
CA VAL A 653 -6.94 8.02 -24.63
C VAL A 653 -6.44 8.31 -23.22
N SER A 654 -5.47 7.54 -22.75
CA SER A 654 -4.81 7.72 -21.45
C SER A 654 -3.41 7.11 -21.48
N SER A 655 -2.53 7.52 -20.57
CA SER A 655 -1.42 6.66 -20.14
C SER A 655 -1.98 5.36 -19.57
N ALA A 656 -1.25 4.28 -19.78
CA ALA A 656 -1.49 2.97 -19.19
C ALA A 656 -0.56 2.71 -17.98
N GLY A 657 0.50 3.51 -17.79
CA GLY A 657 1.62 3.15 -16.92
C GLY A 657 2.50 2.07 -17.56
N ASP A 658 3.42 1.47 -16.81
CA ASP A 658 4.27 0.38 -17.29
C ASP A 658 3.55 -0.97 -17.11
N VAL A 659 2.68 -1.32 -18.07
CA VAL A 659 1.84 -2.52 -17.95
C VAL A 659 2.59 -3.80 -18.33
N ASN A 660 3.82 -3.68 -18.85
CA ASN A 660 4.62 -4.78 -19.36
C ASN A 660 5.96 -4.97 -18.62
N GLY A 661 6.32 -4.04 -17.73
CA GLY A 661 7.52 -4.07 -16.89
C GLY A 661 8.82 -3.75 -17.64
N ASP A 662 8.78 -3.03 -18.76
CA ASP A 662 9.96 -2.68 -19.56
C ASP A 662 10.60 -1.33 -19.16
N GLY A 663 9.96 -0.61 -18.24
CA GLY A 663 10.41 0.67 -17.70
C GLY A 663 10.09 1.87 -18.58
N LEU A 664 9.24 1.71 -19.60
CA LEU A 664 8.62 2.81 -20.35
C LEU A 664 7.12 2.84 -20.06
N ASP A 665 6.55 4.04 -20.01
CA ASP A 665 5.10 4.15 -19.92
C ASP A 665 4.43 3.66 -21.22
N ASP A 666 3.33 2.95 -21.05
CA ASP A 666 2.50 2.45 -22.13
C ASP A 666 1.25 3.32 -22.32
N LEU A 667 0.48 3.03 -23.37
CA LEU A 667 -0.68 3.82 -23.77
C LEU A 667 -1.92 2.96 -23.92
N ILE A 668 -3.09 3.50 -23.59
CA ILE A 668 -4.38 2.87 -23.90
C ILE A 668 -5.25 3.75 -24.79
N VAL A 669 -5.77 3.17 -25.89
CA VAL A 669 -6.59 3.84 -26.89
C VAL A 669 -7.92 3.12 -27.08
N GLY A 670 -9.02 3.81 -26.80
CA GLY A 670 -10.39 3.30 -26.96
C GLY A 670 -10.95 3.50 -28.38
N ALA A 671 -11.58 2.45 -28.91
CA ALA A 671 -12.30 2.41 -30.18
C ALA A 671 -13.70 1.81 -29.96
N TYR A 672 -14.56 2.60 -29.33
CA TYR A 672 -15.82 2.15 -28.73
C TYR A 672 -16.88 1.61 -29.70
N LEU A 673 -16.75 1.87 -31.01
CA LEU A 673 -17.66 1.35 -32.04
C LEU A 673 -17.07 0.19 -32.84
N ALA A 674 -15.86 -0.25 -32.52
CA ALA A 674 -15.24 -1.38 -33.18
C ALA A 674 -16.08 -2.66 -33.02
N ALA A 675 -16.01 -3.54 -34.02
CA ALA A 675 -16.80 -4.77 -34.07
C ALA A 675 -15.92 -6.04 -33.96
N PRO A 676 -15.34 -6.33 -32.77
CA PRO A 676 -14.52 -7.52 -32.58
C PRO A 676 -15.33 -8.79 -32.88
N SER A 677 -14.74 -9.70 -33.67
CA SER A 677 -15.36 -10.97 -34.05
C SER A 677 -16.77 -10.82 -34.68
N GLY A 678 -17.05 -9.68 -35.31
CA GLY A 678 -18.33 -9.38 -35.94
C GLY A 678 -19.45 -8.87 -35.01
N LYS A 679 -19.17 -8.72 -33.70
CA LYS A 679 -20.14 -8.19 -32.72
C LYS A 679 -20.26 -6.66 -32.90
N SER A 680 -21.36 -6.18 -33.46
CA SER A 680 -21.51 -4.74 -33.74
C SER A 680 -21.42 -3.91 -32.45
N GLN A 681 -20.59 -2.86 -32.45
CA GLN A 681 -20.47 -1.90 -31.34
C GLN A 681 -20.13 -2.53 -29.98
N ALA A 682 -19.52 -3.72 -29.97
CA ALA A 682 -18.99 -4.27 -28.72
C ALA A 682 -17.81 -3.44 -28.20
N GLY A 683 -17.07 -2.80 -29.10
CA GLY A 683 -15.95 -1.92 -28.80
C GLY A 683 -14.63 -2.67 -28.64
N LYS A 684 -13.52 -1.96 -28.83
CA LYS A 684 -12.16 -2.45 -28.56
C LYS A 684 -11.38 -1.38 -27.81
N SER A 685 -10.43 -1.81 -26.98
CA SER A 685 -9.35 -0.97 -26.47
C SER A 685 -8.02 -1.57 -26.90
N TYR A 686 -7.03 -0.72 -27.14
CA TYR A 686 -5.70 -1.13 -27.59
C TYR A 686 -4.69 -0.62 -26.60
N VAL A 687 -3.87 -1.53 -26.08
CA VAL A 687 -2.69 -1.19 -25.31
C VAL A 687 -1.52 -1.14 -26.27
N VAL A 688 -0.82 -0.03 -26.28
CA VAL A 688 0.28 0.26 -27.19
C VAL A 688 1.52 0.51 -26.35
N PHE A 689 2.54 -0.31 -26.54
CA PHE A 689 3.73 -0.23 -25.70
C PHE A 689 4.59 1.00 -26.02
N GLY A 690 5.18 1.56 -24.97
CA GLY A 690 6.20 2.60 -25.05
C GLY A 690 7.36 2.19 -25.95
N LYS A 691 7.97 3.17 -26.64
CA LYS A 691 9.13 2.92 -27.49
C LYS A 691 9.95 4.17 -27.76
N LYS A 692 11.26 3.97 -27.88
CA LYS A 692 12.23 5.01 -28.27
C LYS A 692 12.19 5.35 -29.76
N ASP A 693 11.79 4.41 -30.63
CA ASP A 693 11.75 4.61 -32.08
C ASP A 693 10.43 5.21 -32.55
N ASN A 694 10.46 6.45 -33.05
CA ASN A 694 9.31 7.20 -33.52
C ASN A 694 9.21 7.31 -35.06
N THR A 695 10.04 6.58 -35.82
CA THR A 695 10.15 6.77 -37.28
C THR A 695 8.98 6.19 -38.08
N ASN A 696 8.20 5.27 -37.50
CA ASN A 696 7.07 4.62 -38.16
C ASN A 696 5.76 4.79 -37.37
N ALA A 697 4.68 5.03 -38.11
CA ALA A 697 3.32 4.99 -37.58
C ALA A 697 3.01 3.62 -36.99
N ILE A 698 2.27 3.61 -35.88
CA ILE A 698 1.70 2.39 -35.30
C ILE A 698 0.34 2.17 -35.94
N GLU A 699 0.12 0.97 -36.46
CA GLU A 699 -1.19 0.56 -36.97
C GLU A 699 -1.88 -0.30 -35.89
N LEU A 700 -3.08 0.06 -35.45
CA LEU A 700 -3.81 -0.73 -34.45
C LEU A 700 -4.14 -2.15 -34.94
N SER A 701 -4.14 -2.39 -36.26
CA SER A 701 -4.21 -3.74 -36.81
C SER A 701 -2.97 -4.60 -36.48
N ALA A 702 -1.80 -3.99 -36.31
CA ALA A 702 -0.59 -4.70 -35.87
C ALA A 702 -0.64 -5.00 -34.37
N ILE A 703 -1.15 -4.07 -33.56
CA ILE A 703 -1.42 -4.30 -32.13
C ILE A 703 -2.41 -5.45 -31.96
N ALA A 704 -3.50 -5.46 -32.73
CA ALA A 704 -4.47 -6.56 -32.73
C ALA A 704 -3.88 -7.91 -33.17
N ALA A 705 -2.79 -7.89 -33.93
CA ALA A 705 -2.05 -9.07 -34.36
C ALA A 705 -0.92 -9.46 -33.37
N GLY A 706 -0.80 -8.78 -32.23
CA GLY A 706 0.22 -9.06 -31.21
C GLY A 706 1.59 -8.50 -31.59
N THR A 707 1.68 -7.23 -31.98
CA THR A 707 2.98 -6.59 -32.24
C THR A 707 2.98 -5.20 -31.63
N GLY A 708 3.90 -4.95 -30.68
CA GLY A 708 4.04 -3.66 -30.01
C GLY A 708 2.92 -3.33 -29.03
N GLY A 709 2.23 -4.34 -28.52
CA GLY A 709 1.10 -4.21 -27.59
C GLY A 709 0.07 -5.33 -27.77
N PHE A 710 -1.11 -5.16 -27.15
CA PHE A 710 -2.21 -6.11 -27.22
C PHE A 710 -3.59 -5.41 -27.32
N VAL A 711 -4.60 -6.16 -27.75
CA VAL A 711 -5.98 -5.67 -27.90
C VAL A 711 -6.90 -6.29 -26.86
N ILE A 712 -7.83 -5.48 -26.34
CA ILE A 712 -8.90 -5.86 -25.41
C ILE A 712 -10.22 -5.78 -26.19
N ASN A 713 -10.87 -6.92 -26.39
CA ASN A 713 -12.10 -7.03 -27.18
C ASN A 713 -13.35 -6.98 -26.30
N GLY A 714 -14.31 -6.13 -26.68
CA GLY A 714 -15.62 -6.02 -26.05
C GLY A 714 -16.40 -7.34 -25.97
N GLU A 715 -17.16 -7.51 -24.88
CA GLU A 715 -17.87 -8.74 -24.56
C GLU A 715 -19.07 -8.99 -25.50
N SER A 716 -20.05 -8.09 -25.55
CA SER A 716 -21.31 -8.26 -26.27
C SER A 716 -21.61 -7.09 -27.22
N GLU A 717 -22.51 -7.32 -28.18
CA GLU A 717 -22.99 -6.26 -29.08
C GLU A 717 -23.57 -5.08 -28.28
N ASP A 718 -23.35 -3.86 -28.77
CA ASP A 718 -23.78 -2.60 -28.17
C ASP A 718 -23.27 -2.31 -26.74
N ASP A 719 -22.27 -3.07 -26.24
CA ASP A 719 -21.65 -2.80 -24.93
C ASP A 719 -20.83 -1.51 -24.91
N LEU A 720 -20.32 -1.07 -26.07
CA LEU A 720 -19.56 0.17 -26.26
C LEU A 720 -18.30 0.23 -25.38
N SER A 721 -17.60 -0.90 -25.24
CA SER A 721 -16.34 -1.02 -24.48
C SER A 721 -15.24 -0.14 -25.07
N GLY A 722 -14.42 0.48 -24.23
CA GLY A 722 -13.45 1.48 -24.67
C GLY A 722 -14.06 2.86 -24.90
N GLY A 723 -15.30 3.09 -24.48
CA GLY A 723 -15.91 4.42 -24.39
C GLY A 723 -15.25 5.31 -23.34
N SER A 724 -14.55 4.71 -22.37
CA SER A 724 -13.65 5.33 -21.40
C SER A 724 -12.55 4.33 -21.07
N VAL A 725 -11.31 4.80 -21.01
CA VAL A 725 -10.11 4.02 -20.64
C VAL A 725 -9.22 4.85 -19.73
N SER A 726 -8.51 4.22 -18.80
CA SER A 726 -7.52 4.83 -17.91
C SER A 726 -6.55 3.76 -17.41
N SER A 727 -5.36 4.18 -16.94
CA SER A 727 -4.60 3.37 -15.99
C SER A 727 -5.39 3.21 -14.69
N ALA A 728 -5.18 2.09 -14.01
CA ALA A 728 -5.66 1.80 -12.66
C ALA A 728 -4.51 1.78 -11.63
N GLY A 729 -3.25 1.92 -12.07
CA GLY A 729 -2.06 1.60 -11.27
C GLY A 729 -1.96 0.11 -10.98
N ASP A 730 -0.94 -0.32 -10.24
CA ASP A 730 -0.82 -1.70 -9.75
C ASP A 730 -1.85 -1.98 -8.64
N VAL A 731 -3.05 -2.46 -8.99
CA VAL A 731 -4.12 -2.73 -8.03
C VAL A 731 -4.03 -4.12 -7.40
N ASN A 732 -3.16 -4.99 -7.92
CA ASN A 732 -3.02 -6.37 -7.48
C ASN A 732 -1.69 -6.63 -6.71
N GLY A 733 -0.75 -5.67 -6.74
CA GLY A 733 0.55 -5.71 -6.06
C GLY A 733 1.61 -6.56 -6.78
N ASP A 734 1.49 -6.79 -8.09
CA ASP A 734 2.42 -7.60 -8.88
C ASP A 734 3.58 -6.80 -9.49
N GLY A 735 3.57 -5.47 -9.36
CA GLY A 735 4.57 -4.54 -9.85
C GLY A 735 4.39 -4.11 -11.31
N LEU A 736 3.29 -4.48 -11.96
CA LEU A 736 2.88 -3.98 -13.27
C LEU A 736 1.66 -3.07 -13.11
N ASP A 737 1.59 -2.00 -13.91
CA ASP A 737 0.39 -1.17 -13.88
C ASP A 737 -0.81 -1.88 -14.52
N ASP A 738 -1.98 -1.72 -13.90
CA ASP A 738 -3.23 -2.28 -14.39
C ASP A 738 -4.06 -1.21 -15.13
N LEU A 739 -5.11 -1.67 -15.81
CA LEU A 739 -5.95 -0.85 -16.66
C LEU A 739 -7.41 -0.92 -16.24
N ILE A 740 -8.17 0.14 -16.48
CA ILE A 740 -9.63 0.12 -16.38
C ILE A 740 -10.30 0.51 -17.70
N VAL A 741 -11.28 -0.29 -18.11
CA VAL A 741 -12.04 -0.10 -19.36
C VAL A 741 -13.53 -0.05 -19.07
N GLY A 742 -14.18 1.04 -19.50
CA GLY A 742 -15.63 1.23 -19.38
C GLY A 742 -16.41 0.74 -20.60
N ALA A 743 -17.50 0.03 -20.36
CA ALA A 743 -18.49 -0.43 -21.33
C ALA A 743 -19.90 0.02 -20.89
N TYR A 744 -20.20 1.30 -21.10
CA TYR A 744 -21.41 1.93 -20.54
C TYR A 744 -22.71 1.45 -21.17
N GLY A 745 -22.67 0.84 -22.36
CA GLY A 745 -23.82 0.23 -23.03
C GLY A 745 -24.17 -1.16 -22.50
N ALA A 746 -23.28 -1.76 -21.71
CA ALA A 746 -23.41 -3.15 -21.31
C ALA A 746 -24.66 -3.43 -20.45
N ASN A 747 -25.14 -4.67 -20.58
CA ASN A 747 -26.40 -5.12 -19.98
C ASN A 747 -26.19 -6.23 -18.92
N PRO A 748 -25.42 -5.99 -17.84
CA PRO A 748 -25.16 -7.00 -16.82
C PRO A 748 -26.45 -7.52 -16.19
N ASN A 749 -26.55 -8.84 -16.03
CA ASN A 749 -27.71 -9.51 -15.43
C ASN A 749 -29.05 -9.15 -16.10
N GLY A 750 -29.03 -8.85 -17.40
CA GLY A 750 -30.21 -8.50 -18.19
C GLY A 750 -30.78 -7.09 -17.91
N LYS A 751 -30.05 -6.24 -17.17
CA LYS A 751 -30.47 -4.86 -16.90
C LYS A 751 -30.00 -3.95 -18.04
N SER A 752 -30.94 -3.34 -18.74
CA SER A 752 -30.63 -2.52 -19.91
C SER A 752 -29.77 -1.29 -19.56
N HIS A 753 -28.64 -1.09 -20.25
CA HIS A 753 -27.71 0.04 -20.11
C HIS A 753 -27.25 0.28 -18.65
N ALA A 754 -27.09 -0.78 -17.87
CA ALA A 754 -26.56 -0.66 -16.51
C ALA A 754 -25.04 -0.41 -16.52
N GLY A 755 -24.36 -0.72 -17.62
CA GLY A 755 -22.93 -0.52 -17.81
C GLY A 755 -22.08 -1.58 -17.09
N LYS A 756 -20.87 -1.82 -17.59
CA LYS A 756 -19.82 -2.61 -16.95
C LYS A 756 -18.52 -1.82 -16.96
N SER A 757 -17.68 -2.04 -15.95
CA SER A 757 -16.28 -1.63 -15.93
C SER A 757 -15.43 -2.86 -15.71
N TYR A 758 -14.30 -2.94 -16.39
CA TYR A 758 -13.37 -4.07 -16.31
C TYR A 758 -12.02 -3.54 -15.83
N VAL A 759 -11.50 -4.14 -14.77
CA VAL A 759 -10.07 -4.02 -14.42
C VAL A 759 -9.34 -5.12 -15.15
N ILE A 760 -8.25 -4.76 -15.82
CA ILE A 760 -7.43 -5.63 -16.65
C ILE A 760 -6.03 -5.56 -16.10
N PHE A 761 -5.51 -6.70 -15.62
CA PHE A 761 -4.18 -6.70 -15.04
C PHE A 761 -3.08 -6.53 -16.09
N GLY A 762 -2.01 -5.83 -15.69
CA GLY A 762 -0.77 -5.72 -16.43
C GLY A 762 -0.22 -7.11 -16.77
N LYS A 763 0.46 -7.24 -17.90
CA LYS A 763 1.04 -8.51 -18.34
C LYS A 763 2.17 -8.32 -19.35
N THR A 764 3.13 -9.24 -19.29
CA THR A 764 4.30 -9.27 -20.19
C THR A 764 4.02 -9.95 -21.53
N ASP A 765 3.01 -10.82 -21.61
CA ASP A 765 2.60 -11.42 -22.87
C ASP A 765 1.78 -10.45 -23.73
N ILE A 766 1.66 -10.74 -25.02
CA ILE A 766 0.97 -9.89 -26.01
C ILE A 766 -0.37 -10.47 -26.46
N ASP A 767 -0.88 -11.49 -25.76
CA ASP A 767 -2.12 -12.15 -26.15
C ASP A 767 -3.30 -11.18 -26.02
N ALA A 768 -4.23 -11.30 -26.98
CA ALA A 768 -5.45 -10.53 -26.97
C ALA A 768 -6.35 -10.94 -25.80
N ILE A 769 -6.92 -9.95 -25.13
CA ILE A 769 -7.90 -10.14 -24.07
C ILE A 769 -9.29 -10.12 -24.69
N ASP A 770 -10.14 -11.05 -24.27
CA ASP A 770 -11.55 -11.11 -24.63
C ASP A 770 -12.36 -10.95 -23.34
N LEU A 771 -13.05 -9.81 -23.20
CA LEU A 771 -13.80 -9.49 -21.98
C LEU A 771 -14.91 -10.52 -21.70
N SER A 772 -15.37 -11.27 -22.71
CA SER A 772 -16.34 -12.35 -22.51
C SER A 772 -15.78 -13.58 -21.79
N LYS A 773 -14.47 -13.65 -21.60
CA LYS A 773 -13.78 -14.75 -20.90
C LYS A 773 -13.32 -14.35 -19.49
N LEU A 774 -13.49 -13.09 -19.10
CA LEU A 774 -13.15 -12.64 -17.75
C LEU A 774 -14.21 -13.14 -16.76
N GLY A 775 -13.75 -13.75 -15.66
CA GLY A 775 -14.62 -14.40 -14.67
C GLY A 775 -14.93 -15.88 -14.94
N ASP A 776 -14.41 -16.46 -16.03
CA ASP A 776 -14.38 -17.91 -16.22
C ASP A 776 -13.14 -18.43 -15.46
N GLU A 777 -13.30 -18.73 -14.16
CA GLU A 777 -12.26 -19.23 -13.23
C GLU A 777 -11.61 -20.57 -13.65
N SER A 778 -11.80 -21.03 -14.89
CA SER A 778 -11.34 -22.33 -15.35
C SER A 778 -9.87 -22.35 -15.82
N LYS A 779 -9.04 -21.36 -15.49
CA LYS A 779 -7.62 -21.37 -15.89
C LYS A 779 -6.67 -22.06 -14.91
N TYR A 780 -7.09 -22.34 -13.68
CA TYR A 780 -6.29 -23.10 -12.72
C TYR A 780 -7.16 -24.08 -11.91
N THR A 781 -7.88 -24.97 -12.58
CA THR A 781 -8.40 -26.17 -11.90
C THR A 781 -7.24 -27.16 -11.73
N ILE A 782 -7.05 -27.71 -10.53
CA ILE A 782 -6.13 -28.83 -10.32
C ILE A 782 -6.60 -29.98 -11.23
N ASP A 783 -5.85 -30.27 -12.29
CA ASP A 783 -6.20 -31.30 -13.27
C ASP A 783 -6.03 -32.71 -12.68
N TYR A 784 -5.02 -32.87 -11.83
CA TYR A 784 -4.70 -34.14 -11.19
C TYR A 784 -4.37 -33.94 -9.71
N LEU A 785 -5.17 -34.54 -8.83
CA LEU A 785 -5.00 -34.48 -7.37
C LEU A 785 -4.74 -35.87 -6.78
N GLY A 786 -3.66 -36.00 -6.02
CA GLY A 786 -3.28 -37.19 -5.26
C GLY A 786 -4.04 -37.30 -3.94
N ASP A 787 -4.26 -38.53 -3.49
CA ASP A 787 -4.82 -38.86 -2.19
C ASP A 787 -3.70 -39.23 -1.19
N LYS A 788 -4.08 -39.69 0.00
CA LYS A 788 -3.11 -40.06 1.06
C LYS A 788 -2.26 -41.30 0.76
N ASN A 789 -2.40 -41.93 -0.41
CA ASN A 789 -1.68 -43.15 -0.79
C ASN A 789 -0.68 -42.82 -1.91
N ALA A 790 0.28 -43.71 -2.17
CA ALA A 790 1.18 -43.54 -3.32
C ALA A 790 0.39 -43.56 -4.65
N ASN A 791 0.41 -42.45 -5.36
CA ASN A 791 -0.29 -42.25 -6.63
C ASN A 791 0.70 -42.13 -7.80
N THR A 792 0.21 -42.42 -9.01
CA THR A 792 0.91 -42.07 -10.25
C THR A 792 -0.03 -41.21 -11.09
N LEU A 793 0.26 -39.92 -11.19
CA LEU A 793 -0.54 -38.94 -11.93
C LEU A 793 0.18 -38.66 -13.25
N THR A 794 -0.49 -38.92 -14.37
CA THR A 794 0.12 -38.83 -15.71
C THR A 794 -0.67 -37.89 -16.60
N GLY A 795 0.00 -36.83 -17.02
CA GLY A 795 -0.53 -35.76 -17.85
C GLY A 795 -0.73 -36.11 -19.31
N THR A 796 -1.28 -35.16 -20.05
CA THR A 796 -1.37 -35.18 -21.51
C THR A 796 -0.30 -34.27 -22.11
N THR A 797 -0.57 -33.71 -23.28
CA THR A 797 0.34 -32.77 -23.97
C THR A 797 -0.13 -31.31 -23.81
N LYS A 798 -0.97 -31.02 -22.82
CA LYS A 798 -1.53 -29.69 -22.54
C LYS A 798 -0.95 -29.18 -21.21
N ASP A 799 -1.04 -27.88 -20.98
CA ASP A 799 -0.65 -27.28 -19.71
C ASP A 799 -1.60 -27.75 -18.60
N GLU A 800 -1.07 -28.47 -17.62
CA GLU A 800 -1.84 -29.11 -16.55
C GLU A 800 -1.22 -28.88 -15.16
N ILE A 801 -2.06 -28.91 -14.12
CA ILE A 801 -1.64 -28.77 -12.72
C ILE A 801 -1.77 -30.09 -11.98
N PHE A 802 -0.64 -30.60 -11.50
CA PHE A 802 -0.53 -31.82 -10.70
C PHE A 802 -0.29 -31.47 -9.25
N VAL A 803 -1.07 -32.04 -8.34
CA VAL A 803 -0.87 -31.91 -6.89
C VAL A 803 -0.78 -33.31 -6.30
N ALA A 804 0.38 -33.68 -5.79
CA ALA A 804 0.59 -34.91 -5.03
C ALA A 804 -0.09 -34.81 -3.65
N GLY A 805 -0.57 -35.95 -3.15
CA GLY A 805 -1.09 -36.08 -1.80
C GLY A 805 0.03 -36.49 -0.82
N ALA A 806 -0.35 -36.92 0.40
CA ALA A 806 0.61 -37.27 1.45
C ALA A 806 1.36 -38.61 1.24
N GLY A 807 1.26 -39.20 0.04
CA GLY A 807 1.87 -40.47 -0.34
C GLY A 807 3.19 -40.31 -1.10
N ASN A 808 3.92 -41.42 -1.29
CA ASN A 808 5.09 -41.41 -2.19
C ASN A 808 4.61 -41.38 -3.65
N ASP A 809 4.38 -40.18 -4.17
CA ASP A 809 3.73 -39.98 -5.46
C ASP A 809 4.73 -39.87 -6.63
N THR A 810 4.25 -40.23 -7.82
CA THR A 810 4.96 -40.10 -9.09
C THR A 810 4.14 -39.23 -10.04
N LEU A 811 4.63 -38.03 -10.33
CA LEU A 811 4.01 -37.09 -11.25
C LEU A 811 4.73 -37.12 -12.59
N ILE A 812 4.00 -37.29 -13.69
CA ILE A 812 4.56 -37.45 -15.04
C ILE A 812 3.87 -36.47 -15.99
N GLY A 813 4.57 -35.40 -16.39
CA GLY A 813 4.16 -34.55 -17.52
C GLY A 813 4.49 -35.20 -18.85
N ASN A 814 3.57 -35.15 -19.81
CA ASN A 814 3.78 -35.65 -21.17
C ASN A 814 3.89 -34.50 -22.21
N GLY A 815 4.15 -33.26 -21.73
CA GLY A 815 4.42 -32.05 -22.51
C GLY A 815 3.37 -30.94 -22.25
N GLY A 816 3.74 -29.68 -22.45
CA GLY A 816 2.97 -28.52 -21.96
C GLY A 816 3.79 -27.74 -20.91
N MET A 817 3.30 -26.58 -20.46
CA MET A 817 3.79 -25.87 -19.28
C MET A 817 3.12 -26.43 -18.03
N ASP A 818 3.49 -27.65 -17.66
CA ASP A 818 2.93 -28.33 -16.50
C ASP A 818 3.44 -27.74 -15.17
N VAL A 819 2.54 -27.62 -14.19
CA VAL A 819 2.86 -27.23 -12.82
C VAL A 819 2.78 -28.45 -11.91
N PHE A 820 3.88 -28.76 -11.22
CA PHE A 820 3.97 -29.90 -10.30
C PHE A 820 4.11 -29.42 -8.85
N ASN A 821 3.12 -29.74 -8.02
CA ASN A 821 3.18 -29.62 -6.58
C ASN A 821 3.39 -31.01 -5.98
N ALA A 822 4.53 -31.20 -5.30
CA ALA A 822 4.96 -32.50 -4.78
C ALA A 822 4.29 -32.91 -3.46
N GLY A 823 3.37 -32.10 -2.90
CA GLY A 823 2.74 -32.39 -1.61
C GLY A 823 3.72 -32.31 -0.44
N VAL A 824 3.34 -32.88 0.72
CA VAL A 824 4.14 -32.91 1.98
C VAL A 824 4.76 -34.28 2.19
#